data_AF-A0A4Z0A9K8-F1
#
_entry.id   AF-A0A4Z0A9K8-F1
#
_cell.length_a   1.000
_cell.length_b   1.000
_cell.length_c   1.000
_cell.angle_alpha   90.00
_cell.angle_beta   90.00
_cell.angle_gamma   90.00
#
_symmetry.space_group_name_H-M   'P 1'
#
loop_
_entity.id
_entity.type
_entity.pdbx_description
1 polymer ?
#
loop_
_entity_poly.entity_id
_entity_poly.type
_entity_poly.pdbx_seq_one_letter_code
_entity_poly.pdbx_strand_id
1 'polypeptide(L)'
;MGFDAIWISPVSANVEGNTTAGEAFHGVRYWYQDITKLNPHFGSPDDLKALSQALHKRGMYLMLDVVVNHMAAPKMPPDFNFKDFFHPFTDETYFHQPPCFTNENTTDANTLEQCWLGDPQLPLPDLNTEDRGSWTFCRTPKDFWPAWASAAGVFTMGEVISTEPNFAAPYTEVLDAILDYPTYFPMVSAFSSPQGQFAPFIAAVTASQKSYKNGLFLTGSFFENHDQPRFQSYTTDPALVRNGVTFPFVHDGIPIVYYGQEQGYQGAADPMNREALWFAAYQQEKPLVGHFKVMNAARRAAAASTTDNFLHTPMKFLAIEDNSFAVSKPPMLALFTNIGSETSRTITWNVKEAGFSPHEDLVDVLTCSKVQADEKGGVKILSMYGMPQVLMPASTMTPGGDLCPGVATGRREKSMAPSNDRFISGALMFGSALFFILRFWPIPGAKEYYPLNDPAIGTALPGLGVGTNEVPPLFKPLTIRNETFKNRIFVSPMCQYSSDNGHATDWHFVHIGGLATRGAGGIVMEATSVVPEGRISPEDAGLWTDSQMAPLKRIVHFAHAQGTKIGVQLGHAGRKASTLAPWVHANYSRTHVADTMIAQESEGGWPNNVYAPSDISYHDGTYPKPRAMTLDDLKRVEDAFVAAIGRCKEIGFDLIEIHGAHGYLLHTFLSPLSNVRADEYGGQPLENRMRYPLQIAKACRAAWDKPLFFRISASDWAEFPEKDDNGQWKQWGIEQSKIFVGELQKIGIDLIDTSSGGLWAQQKIPLVPGYQVPFAEQIKKAYGSIGVGAVGLIDSPKQANEIIKSGQADVVFLARALIRNPHWPIHAGQELNVAVKPADQYERGFTSMFTGKK
;
A
#
# COMPACT_ATOMS: atom_id res chain seq x y z
N MET A 1 -4.94 11.06 18.56
CA MET A 1 -4.57 12.50 18.55
C MET A 1 -4.27 13.03 17.15
N GLY A 2 -3.96 12.20 16.15
CA GLY A 2 -3.73 12.67 14.79
C GLY A 2 -2.32 13.22 14.58
N PHE A 3 -1.31 12.58 15.17
CA PHE A 3 0.09 12.74 14.80
C PHE A 3 0.41 11.82 13.63
N ASP A 4 1.28 12.27 12.74
CA ASP A 4 1.65 11.57 11.50
C ASP A 4 3.00 10.82 11.61
N ALA A 5 3.58 10.76 12.82
CA ALA A 5 4.81 10.03 13.13
C ALA A 5 4.82 9.57 14.59
N ILE A 6 5.71 8.64 14.95
CA ILE A 6 6.23 8.49 16.32
C ILE A 6 7.76 8.53 16.32
N TRP A 7 8.33 9.11 17.37
CA TRP A 7 9.73 8.97 17.75
C TRP A 7 9.79 7.94 18.91
N ILE A 8 10.59 6.90 18.76
CA ILE A 8 10.88 5.95 19.84
C ILE A 8 12.36 6.01 20.22
N SER A 9 12.60 5.77 21.51
CA SER A 9 13.91 5.67 22.14
C SER A 9 14.78 4.56 21.54
N PRO A 10 16.09 4.51 21.88
CA PRO A 10 17.03 3.60 21.24
C PRO A 10 16.67 2.12 21.33
N VAL A 11 17.06 1.37 20.30
CA VAL A 11 16.74 -0.06 20.16
C VAL A 11 17.94 -1.00 20.38
N SER A 12 19.17 -0.49 20.46
CA SER A 12 20.41 -1.26 20.67
C SER A 12 20.48 -1.92 22.04
N ALA A 13 21.25 -3.00 22.19
CA ALA A 13 21.41 -3.68 23.47
C ALA A 13 22.23 -2.86 24.48
N ASN A 14 21.67 -2.72 25.68
CA ASN A 14 22.22 -1.94 26.79
C ASN A 14 23.07 -2.79 27.75
N VAL A 15 23.79 -2.12 28.64
CA VAL A 15 24.36 -2.72 29.87
C VAL A 15 23.24 -3.32 30.74
N GLU A 16 23.32 -4.62 31.01
CA GLU A 16 22.38 -5.33 31.88
C GLU A 16 22.75 -5.24 33.38
N GLY A 17 21.74 -5.22 34.24
CA GLY A 17 21.88 -5.16 35.70
C GLY A 17 21.72 -3.76 36.30
N ASN A 18 21.79 -3.68 37.63
CA ASN A 18 21.50 -2.46 38.39
C ASN A 18 22.79 -1.69 38.71
N THR A 19 22.94 -0.50 38.15
CA THR A 19 24.09 0.41 38.38
C THR A 19 23.85 1.29 39.61
N THR A 20 24.84 2.12 39.99
CA THR A 20 24.66 3.18 40.99
C THR A 20 23.58 4.20 40.61
N ALA A 21 23.24 4.29 39.32
CA ALA A 21 22.22 5.18 38.78
C ALA A 21 20.96 4.43 38.28
N GLY A 22 20.77 3.16 38.67
CA GLY A 22 19.63 2.31 38.30
C GLY A 22 19.92 1.28 37.18
N GLU A 23 18.90 0.53 36.79
CA GLU A 23 18.95 -0.41 35.67
C GLU A 23 18.76 0.31 34.31
N ALA A 24 19.28 -0.28 33.23
CA ALA A 24 19.09 0.23 31.87
C ALA A 24 17.71 -0.12 31.26
N PHE A 25 16.66 -0.27 32.10
CA PHE A 25 15.28 -0.61 31.69
C PHE A 25 14.72 0.39 30.67
N HIS A 26 15.17 1.64 30.77
CA HIS A 26 15.15 2.61 29.70
C HIS A 26 16.36 2.44 28.76
N GLY A 27 16.10 2.01 27.52
CA GLY A 27 16.89 2.36 26.33
C GLY A 27 17.21 3.86 26.24
N VAL A 28 16.31 4.66 26.83
CA VAL A 28 16.35 6.12 27.00
C VAL A 28 17.37 6.66 28.02
N ARG A 29 18.28 5.82 28.54
CA ARG A 29 19.53 6.29 29.17
C ARG A 29 20.76 6.10 28.28
N TYR A 30 20.57 5.58 27.06
CA TYR A 30 21.59 5.58 26.01
C TYR A 30 22.83 4.72 26.28
N TRP A 31 22.74 3.82 27.27
CA TRP A 31 23.84 3.00 27.78
C TRP A 31 24.15 1.77 26.92
N TYR A 32 24.55 1.99 25.67
CA TYR A 32 24.87 0.93 24.73
C TYR A 32 26.02 0.04 25.22
N GLN A 33 25.83 -1.26 25.09
CA GLN A 33 26.88 -2.28 25.26
C GLN A 33 27.19 -2.98 23.91
N ASP A 34 26.15 -3.27 23.12
CA ASP A 34 26.29 -3.95 21.83
C ASP A 34 25.31 -3.38 20.79
N ILE A 35 25.85 -2.60 19.85
CA ILE A 35 25.06 -1.99 18.76
C ILE A 35 24.72 -2.96 17.63
N THR A 36 25.25 -4.20 17.67
CA THR A 36 24.94 -5.26 16.70
C THR A 36 23.72 -6.10 17.12
N LYS A 37 23.24 -5.94 18.36
CA LYS A 37 22.06 -6.60 18.92
C LYS A 37 20.99 -5.57 19.29
N LEU A 38 19.73 -5.99 19.30
CA LEU A 38 18.64 -5.21 19.89
C LEU A 38 18.49 -5.48 21.38
N ASN A 39 17.95 -4.52 22.11
CA ASN A 39 17.59 -4.65 23.51
C ASN A 39 16.48 -5.71 23.69
N PRO A 40 16.73 -6.81 24.43
CA PRO A 40 15.78 -7.92 24.54
C PRO A 40 14.50 -7.54 25.32
N HIS A 41 14.54 -6.51 26.17
CA HIS A 41 13.38 -6.05 26.95
C HIS A 41 12.31 -5.38 26.07
N PHE A 42 12.65 -4.98 24.84
CA PHE A 42 11.71 -4.43 23.87
C PHE A 42 11.13 -5.47 22.90
N GLY A 43 11.56 -6.74 23.00
CA GLY A 43 11.12 -7.83 22.13
C GLY A 43 12.14 -8.21 21.06
N SER A 44 11.65 -8.79 19.96
CA SER A 44 12.50 -9.34 18.89
C SER A 44 12.76 -8.33 17.74
N PRO A 45 13.77 -8.60 16.88
CA PRO A 45 13.93 -7.86 15.63
C PRO A 45 12.72 -7.91 14.70
N ASP A 46 11.83 -8.91 14.83
CA ASP A 46 10.60 -8.99 14.04
C ASP A 46 9.47 -8.16 14.66
N ASP A 47 9.46 -7.92 15.98
CA ASP A 47 8.54 -6.99 16.64
C ASP A 47 8.84 -5.54 16.26
N LEU A 48 10.12 -5.15 16.17
CA LEU A 48 10.52 -3.83 15.69
C LEU A 48 10.14 -3.61 14.21
N LYS A 49 10.29 -4.64 13.37
CA LYS A 49 9.79 -4.62 11.98
C LYS A 49 8.26 -4.53 11.95
N ALA A 50 7.55 -5.27 12.81
CA ALA A 50 6.10 -5.23 12.89
C ALA A 50 5.57 -3.86 13.34
N LEU A 51 6.25 -3.19 14.29
CA LEU A 51 5.97 -1.80 14.68
C LEU A 51 6.13 -0.85 13.48
N SER A 52 7.26 -0.91 12.79
CA SER A 52 7.51 -0.12 11.57
C SER A 52 6.43 -0.35 10.50
N GLN A 53 6.10 -1.61 10.20
CA GLN A 53 5.04 -1.98 9.25
C GLN A 53 3.65 -1.49 9.71
N ALA A 54 3.35 -1.57 11.00
CA ALA A 54 2.07 -1.12 11.56
C ALA A 54 1.92 0.40 11.53
N LEU A 55 3.00 1.16 11.63
CA LEU A 55 3.03 2.62 11.44
C LEU A 55 2.87 2.99 9.97
N HIS A 56 3.70 2.43 9.09
CA HIS A 56 3.62 2.71 7.65
C HIS A 56 2.24 2.34 7.05
N LYS A 57 1.61 1.26 7.53
CA LYS A 57 0.23 0.85 7.18
C LYS A 57 -0.85 1.84 7.63
N ARG A 58 -0.55 2.69 8.62
CA ARG A 58 -1.42 3.80 9.09
C ARG A 58 -1.08 5.13 8.42
N GLY A 59 -0.11 5.16 7.50
CA GLY A 59 0.43 6.40 6.93
C GLY A 59 1.33 7.18 7.88
N MET A 60 1.80 6.57 8.97
CA MET A 60 2.65 7.20 9.98
C MET A 60 4.12 6.85 9.76
N TYR A 61 5.02 7.80 10.03
CA TYR A 61 6.46 7.58 10.03
C TYR A 61 6.97 6.97 11.35
N LEU A 62 8.08 6.24 11.28
CA LEU A 62 8.88 5.81 12.43
C LEU A 62 10.19 6.59 12.44
N MET A 63 10.42 7.36 13.50
CA MET A 63 11.70 7.97 13.85
C MET A 63 12.36 7.14 14.95
N LEU A 64 13.59 6.70 14.72
CA LEU A 64 14.40 5.97 15.69
C LEU A 64 15.41 6.92 16.32
N ASP A 65 15.47 6.90 17.64
CA ASP A 65 16.57 7.50 18.39
C ASP A 65 17.83 6.64 18.26
N VAL A 66 18.99 7.29 18.13
CA VAL A 66 20.30 6.65 17.98
C VAL A 66 21.33 7.50 18.72
N VAL A 67 21.75 7.07 19.92
CA VAL A 67 22.98 7.64 20.49
C VAL A 67 24.16 7.06 19.78
N VAL A 68 24.77 7.93 19.01
CA VAL A 68 26.02 7.70 18.32
C VAL A 68 27.20 7.88 19.29
N ASN A 69 27.11 8.80 20.25
CA ASN A 69 28.20 9.32 21.09
C ASN A 69 29.08 8.28 21.82
N HIS A 70 28.48 7.38 22.59
CA HIS A 70 29.23 6.65 23.62
C HIS A 70 28.69 5.24 23.79
N MET A 71 29.56 4.39 24.33
CA MET A 71 29.15 3.16 24.99
C MET A 71 29.05 3.43 26.50
N ALA A 72 28.47 2.53 27.28
CA ALA A 72 28.45 2.65 28.75
C ALA A 72 29.23 1.53 29.41
N ALA A 73 30.14 1.85 30.33
CA ALA A 73 30.90 0.87 31.10
C ALA A 73 30.45 0.86 32.57
N PRO A 74 30.44 -0.31 33.25
CA PRO A 74 29.98 -0.41 34.64
C PRO A 74 30.99 0.15 35.66
N LYS A 75 32.22 0.46 35.21
CA LYS A 75 33.38 0.92 35.98
C LYS A 75 34.42 1.56 35.05
N MET A 76 35.42 2.23 35.62
CA MET A 76 36.63 2.64 34.88
C MET A 76 37.56 1.47 34.55
N PRO A 77 38.38 1.55 33.49
CA PRO A 77 39.51 0.64 33.30
C PRO A 77 40.52 0.76 34.46
N PRO A 78 41.22 -0.33 34.86
CA PRO A 78 41.25 -1.66 34.26
C PRO A 78 40.22 -2.64 34.84
N ASP A 79 39.23 -2.18 35.60
CA ASP A 79 38.25 -3.06 36.29
C ASP A 79 37.26 -3.77 35.32
N PHE A 80 37.29 -3.43 34.02
CA PHE A 80 36.60 -4.16 32.95
C PHE A 80 37.49 -4.22 31.69
N ASN A 81 37.18 -5.14 30.77
CA ASN A 81 37.88 -5.31 29.49
C ASN A 81 37.00 -4.88 28.32
N PHE A 82 37.44 -3.89 27.53
CA PHE A 82 36.76 -3.44 26.29
C PHE A 82 36.40 -4.61 25.37
N LYS A 83 37.32 -5.57 25.21
CA LYS A 83 37.17 -6.69 24.26
C LYS A 83 36.02 -7.63 24.57
N ASP A 84 35.80 -7.91 25.85
CA ASP A 84 34.81 -8.87 26.31
C ASP A 84 33.47 -8.19 26.66
N PHE A 85 33.45 -6.84 26.68
CA PHE A 85 32.30 -6.06 27.11
C PHE A 85 31.61 -5.28 26.00
N PHE A 86 32.34 -4.72 25.02
CA PHE A 86 31.79 -3.86 23.96
C PHE A 86 31.84 -4.50 22.58
N HIS A 87 30.76 -4.34 21.81
CA HIS A 87 30.67 -4.81 20.43
C HIS A 87 30.07 -3.72 19.50
N PRO A 88 30.69 -3.42 18.34
CA PRO A 88 31.90 -4.04 17.78
C PRO A 88 33.22 -3.47 18.35
N PHE A 89 33.17 -2.49 19.25
CA PHE A 89 34.32 -1.70 19.72
C PHE A 89 35.19 -2.44 20.77
N THR A 90 35.79 -3.55 20.36
CA THR A 90 36.51 -4.50 21.23
C THR A 90 37.92 -4.06 21.65
N ASP A 91 38.27 -2.79 21.53
CA ASP A 91 39.63 -2.27 21.72
C ASP A 91 39.59 -0.85 22.30
N GLU A 92 40.56 -0.49 23.15
CA GLU A 92 40.62 0.83 23.79
C GLU A 92 40.93 1.97 22.81
N THR A 93 41.52 1.64 21.65
CA THR A 93 41.85 2.60 20.58
C THR A 93 40.63 3.18 19.85
N TYR A 94 39.45 2.54 19.95
CA TYR A 94 38.19 3.09 19.43
C TYR A 94 37.63 4.23 20.29
N PHE A 95 38.23 4.53 21.44
CA PHE A 95 37.74 5.52 22.41
C PHE A 95 38.74 6.66 22.60
N HIS A 96 38.28 7.83 23.02
CA HIS A 96 39.16 8.94 23.36
C HIS A 96 39.97 8.62 24.63
N GLN A 97 41.29 8.85 24.58
CA GLN A 97 42.26 8.52 25.64
C GLN A 97 43.26 9.67 25.86
N PRO A 98 43.72 9.92 27.09
CA PRO A 98 43.29 9.27 28.34
C PRO A 98 41.88 9.72 28.77
N PRO A 99 41.20 8.99 29.67
CA PRO A 99 39.85 9.34 30.09
C PRO A 99 39.81 10.66 30.85
N CYS A 100 39.00 11.60 30.35
CA CYS A 100 38.62 12.85 31.01
C CYS A 100 37.09 12.95 31.03
N PHE A 101 36.51 13.77 31.94
CA PHE A 101 35.06 13.87 32.10
C PHE A 101 34.56 15.30 31.86
N THR A 102 33.42 15.41 31.18
CA THR A 102 32.68 16.67 31.01
C THR A 102 31.64 16.88 32.11
N ASN A 103 31.18 18.12 32.28
CA ASN A 103 30.04 18.45 33.15
C ASN A 103 29.22 19.62 32.57
N GLU A 104 28.08 19.93 33.20
CA GLU A 104 27.15 21.00 32.81
C GLU A 104 27.74 22.42 32.72
N ASN A 105 28.94 22.65 33.28
CA ASN A 105 29.65 23.93 33.23
C ASN A 105 30.80 23.94 32.19
N THR A 106 30.94 22.89 31.38
CA THR A 106 32.01 22.76 30.38
C THR A 106 31.64 23.55 29.12
N THR A 107 32.38 24.62 28.82
CA THR A 107 32.12 25.50 27.66
C THR A 107 33.19 25.44 26.57
N ASP A 108 34.24 24.66 26.76
CA ASP A 108 35.30 24.46 25.76
C ASP A 108 34.90 23.38 24.75
N ALA A 109 34.98 23.69 23.46
CA ALA A 109 34.49 22.81 22.40
C ALA A 109 35.28 21.50 22.33
N ASN A 110 36.61 21.54 22.40
CA ASN A 110 37.44 20.34 22.34
C ASN A 110 37.18 19.43 23.55
N THR A 111 37.07 20.01 24.74
CA THR A 111 36.72 19.27 25.97
C THR A 111 35.30 18.67 25.86
N LEU A 112 34.36 19.37 25.25
CA LEU A 112 33.02 18.83 24.99
C LEU A 112 33.03 17.68 23.97
N GLU A 113 33.84 17.75 22.91
CA GLU A 113 33.88 16.80 21.78
C GLU A 113 34.81 15.58 22.04
N GLN A 114 35.75 15.64 22.99
CA GLN A 114 36.78 14.60 23.21
C GLN A 114 36.83 14.00 24.63
N CYS A 115 36.04 14.49 25.60
CA CYS A 115 35.97 13.93 26.96
C CYS A 115 34.68 13.15 27.23
N TRP A 116 34.80 12.10 28.04
CA TRP A 116 33.73 11.17 28.40
C TRP A 116 32.58 11.84 29.16
N LEU A 117 31.43 11.18 29.10
CA LEU A 117 30.22 11.54 29.86
C LEU A 117 30.05 10.62 31.08
N GLY A 118 29.11 10.96 31.96
CA GLY A 118 28.90 10.25 33.22
C GLY A 118 29.95 10.60 34.28
N ASP A 119 30.28 9.63 35.14
CA ASP A 119 31.26 9.78 36.22
C ASP A 119 32.06 8.48 36.44
N PRO A 120 33.12 8.44 37.28
CA PRO A 120 33.93 7.22 37.45
C PRO A 120 33.21 5.98 38.01
N GLN A 121 32.00 6.10 38.54
CA GLN A 121 31.14 4.98 38.99
C GLN A 121 30.24 4.46 37.86
N LEU A 122 29.90 5.32 36.89
CA LEU A 122 29.19 4.96 35.67
C LEU A 122 29.73 5.76 34.47
N PRO A 123 30.92 5.40 33.96
CA PRO A 123 31.53 6.11 32.85
C PRO A 123 30.82 5.78 31.53
N LEU A 124 30.75 6.77 30.66
CA LEU A 124 30.28 6.62 29.29
C LEU A 124 31.47 6.86 28.32
N PRO A 125 32.28 5.82 28.02
CA PRO A 125 33.40 5.90 27.08
C PRO A 125 33.01 6.53 25.75
N ASP A 126 33.62 7.69 25.47
CA ASP A 126 33.41 8.48 24.28
C ASP A 126 34.23 7.92 23.10
N LEU A 127 33.61 7.79 21.93
CA LEU A 127 34.19 7.10 20.79
C LEU A 127 35.10 8.06 19.98
N ASN A 128 36.33 7.62 19.70
CA ASN A 128 37.28 8.38 18.90
C ASN A 128 36.79 8.42 17.45
N THR A 129 36.26 9.57 17.07
CA THR A 129 35.50 9.75 15.84
C THR A 129 36.20 10.63 14.80
N GLU A 130 37.39 11.11 15.13
CA GLU A 130 38.31 11.74 14.19
C GLU A 130 39.09 10.69 13.36
N ASP A 131 39.24 9.46 13.87
CA ASP A 131 39.93 8.38 13.15
C ASP A 131 39.09 7.81 12.00
N ARG A 132 39.61 8.00 10.79
CA ARG A 132 39.02 7.57 9.51
C ARG A 132 39.23 6.07 9.22
N GLY A 133 39.85 5.32 10.13
CA GLY A 133 40.15 3.90 9.99
C GLY A 133 39.02 2.92 10.31
N SER A 134 37.93 3.36 10.97
CA SER A 134 36.90 2.44 11.48
C SER A 134 35.46 3.01 11.47
N TRP A 135 34.49 2.19 11.91
CA TRP A 135 33.05 2.50 11.87
C TRP A 135 32.63 3.31 13.10
N THR A 136 32.87 4.62 13.09
CA THR A 136 32.65 5.45 14.28
C THR A 136 31.57 6.52 14.13
N PHE A 137 31.13 6.92 15.33
CA PHE A 137 30.09 7.84 15.77
C PHE A 137 30.31 7.87 17.31
N CYS A 138 30.12 8.89 18.16
CA CYS A 138 30.32 10.35 18.10
C CYS A 138 31.16 10.70 19.39
N ARG A 139 31.30 11.89 19.98
CA ARG A 139 30.59 13.20 19.96
C ARG A 139 31.11 14.15 18.87
N THR A 140 30.90 13.76 17.63
CA THR A 140 31.75 14.16 16.50
C THR A 140 31.89 15.66 16.24
N PRO A 141 33.11 16.08 15.81
CA PRO A 141 33.31 17.34 15.12
C PRO A 141 32.44 17.43 13.85
N LYS A 142 32.22 18.66 13.39
CA LYS A 142 31.12 19.01 12.46
C LYS A 142 31.26 18.43 11.05
N ASP A 143 32.45 17.96 10.66
CA ASP A 143 32.69 17.34 9.35
C ASP A 143 32.17 15.89 9.24
N PHE A 144 31.83 15.26 10.36
CA PHE A 144 31.24 13.91 10.41
C PHE A 144 29.78 13.86 9.93
N TRP A 145 28.94 14.77 10.45
CA TRP A 145 27.49 14.71 10.30
C TRP A 145 26.98 14.63 8.85
N PRO A 146 27.58 15.31 7.84
CA PRO A 146 27.17 15.15 6.44
C PRO A 146 27.40 13.73 5.90
N ALA A 147 28.47 13.06 6.34
CA ALA A 147 28.72 11.67 5.97
C ALA A 147 27.73 10.73 6.67
N TRP A 148 27.38 11.01 7.94
CA TRP A 148 26.41 10.23 8.70
C TRP A 148 24.99 10.31 8.11
N ALA A 149 24.47 11.52 7.89
CA ALA A 149 23.14 11.71 7.32
C ALA A 149 23.02 11.10 5.91
N SER A 150 24.08 11.24 5.10
CA SER A 150 24.19 10.60 3.78
C SER A 150 24.18 9.06 3.87
N ALA A 151 24.87 8.48 4.85
CA ALA A 151 24.89 7.03 5.09
C ALA A 151 23.56 6.49 5.65
N ALA A 152 22.85 7.28 6.46
CA ALA A 152 21.52 6.96 6.96
C ALA A 152 20.46 6.99 5.84
N GLY A 153 20.59 7.90 4.86
CA GLY A 153 19.74 7.99 3.68
C GLY A 153 18.28 8.40 3.97
N VAL A 154 18.02 8.93 5.17
CA VAL A 154 16.70 9.35 5.68
C VAL A 154 16.84 10.68 6.40
N PHE A 155 15.71 11.36 6.64
CA PHE A 155 15.67 12.64 7.36
C PHE A 155 16.28 12.52 8.77
N THR A 156 17.25 13.39 9.07
CA THR A 156 17.97 13.44 10.33
C THR A 156 17.55 14.64 11.21
N MET A 157 17.43 14.42 12.51
CA MET A 157 17.21 15.49 13.49
C MET A 157 18.24 15.39 14.61
N GLY A 158 19.10 16.39 14.75
CA GLY A 158 20.13 16.43 15.79
C GLY A 158 19.63 17.00 17.11
N GLU A 159 19.97 16.34 18.22
CA GLU A 159 19.88 16.95 19.54
C GLU A 159 21.08 17.86 19.78
N VAL A 160 20.83 19.17 19.92
CA VAL A 160 21.86 20.17 20.26
C VAL A 160 21.37 20.95 21.46
N ILE A 161 21.67 20.43 22.66
CA ILE A 161 21.23 21.02 23.94
C ILE A 161 22.02 22.31 24.19
N SER A 162 21.44 23.45 23.84
CA SER A 162 22.01 24.78 24.08
C SER A 162 20.91 25.84 24.16
N THR A 163 21.14 26.90 24.93
CA THR A 163 20.31 28.11 24.93
C THR A 163 20.65 29.06 23.78
N GLU A 164 21.81 28.89 23.13
CA GLU A 164 22.38 29.87 22.21
C GLU A 164 22.11 29.53 20.73
N PRO A 165 21.29 30.31 20.00
CA PRO A 165 21.03 30.07 18.58
C PRO A 165 22.30 30.07 17.74
N ASN A 166 23.33 30.85 18.11
CA ASN A 166 24.59 30.92 17.37
C ASN A 166 25.49 29.68 17.59
N PHE A 167 25.30 28.93 18.68
CA PHE A 167 25.97 27.65 18.89
C PHE A 167 25.27 26.53 18.12
N ALA A 168 23.93 26.56 18.07
CA ALA A 168 23.11 25.59 17.36
C ALA A 168 23.14 25.76 15.82
N ALA A 169 23.22 27.00 15.33
CA ALA A 169 23.10 27.33 13.90
C ALA A 169 24.02 26.51 12.96
N PRO A 170 25.32 26.30 13.24
CA PRO A 170 26.19 25.51 12.38
C PRO A 170 25.75 24.04 12.20
N TYR A 171 24.98 23.47 13.13
CA TYR A 171 24.45 22.11 12.99
C TYR A 171 23.32 22.05 11.95
N THR A 172 22.60 23.15 11.72
CA THR A 172 21.60 23.27 10.63
C THR A 172 22.21 23.28 9.22
N GLU A 173 23.55 23.38 9.11
CA GLU A 173 24.26 23.24 7.84
C GLU A 173 24.61 21.80 7.48
N VAL A 174 24.71 20.91 8.48
CA VAL A 174 25.27 19.55 8.35
C VAL A 174 24.29 18.42 8.68
N LEU A 175 23.12 18.74 9.23
CA LEU A 175 21.97 17.85 9.46
C LEU A 175 20.71 18.46 8.83
N ASP A 176 19.69 17.64 8.53
CA ASP A 176 18.45 18.15 7.94
C ASP A 176 17.66 19.05 8.92
N ALA A 177 17.70 18.70 10.21
CA ALA A 177 16.99 19.39 11.28
C ALA A 177 17.74 19.31 12.63
N ILE A 178 17.31 20.15 13.59
CA ILE A 178 17.74 20.09 15.00
C ILE A 178 16.56 20.27 15.98
N LEU A 179 16.69 19.81 17.22
CA LEU A 179 15.75 20.13 18.31
C LEU A 179 15.88 21.60 18.75
N ASP A 180 14.75 22.26 18.99
CA ASP A 180 14.67 23.71 19.20
C ASP A 180 14.91 24.16 20.67
N TYR A 181 16.00 23.68 21.27
CA TYR A 181 16.38 24.01 22.65
C TYR A 181 16.50 25.53 22.93
N PRO A 182 17.06 26.37 22.03
CA PRO A 182 17.14 27.82 22.27
C PRO A 182 15.79 28.52 22.47
N THR A 183 14.70 28.00 21.88
CA THR A 183 13.35 28.55 22.09
C THR A 183 12.60 27.86 23.24
N TYR A 184 12.87 26.57 23.49
CA TYR A 184 12.28 25.79 24.57
C TYR A 184 12.44 26.43 25.96
N PHE A 185 13.68 26.73 26.39
CA PHE A 185 13.93 27.24 27.75
C PHE A 185 13.20 28.56 28.06
N PRO A 186 13.27 29.61 27.21
CA PRO A 186 12.53 30.85 27.48
C PRO A 186 11.01 30.68 27.27
N MET A 187 10.55 29.74 26.43
CA MET A 187 9.12 29.41 26.28
C MET A 187 8.53 28.84 27.59
N VAL A 188 9.19 27.84 28.17
CA VAL A 188 8.78 27.23 29.45
C VAL A 188 8.77 28.30 30.55
N SER A 189 9.83 29.11 30.65
CA SER A 189 9.89 30.23 31.58
C SER A 189 8.71 31.20 31.42
N ALA A 190 8.43 31.66 30.20
CA ALA A 190 7.40 32.66 29.91
C ALA A 190 5.96 32.18 30.22
N PHE A 191 5.67 30.87 30.05
CA PHE A 191 4.35 30.30 30.37
C PHE A 191 4.24 29.71 31.78
N SER A 192 5.34 29.42 32.47
CA SER A 192 5.33 28.81 33.82
C SER A 192 4.54 29.59 34.88
N SER A 193 4.42 30.91 34.71
CA SER A 193 3.80 31.82 35.68
C SER A 193 3.19 33.05 34.98
N PRO A 194 2.12 33.67 35.54
CA PRO A 194 1.63 34.98 35.10
C PRO A 194 2.57 36.17 35.36
N GLN A 195 3.80 35.91 35.82
CA GLN A 195 4.90 36.88 35.87
C GLN A 195 6.04 36.55 34.87
N GLY A 196 5.85 35.53 34.03
CA GLY A 196 6.80 35.20 32.95
C GLY A 196 6.87 36.32 31.91
N GLN A 197 8.04 36.48 31.29
CA GLN A 197 8.29 37.54 30.30
C GLN A 197 8.36 36.97 28.89
N PHE A 198 7.60 37.53 27.95
CA PHE A 198 7.66 37.09 26.55
C PHE A 198 8.81 37.69 25.75
N ALA A 199 9.41 38.82 26.19
CA ALA A 199 10.49 39.47 25.44
C ALA A 199 11.73 38.58 25.21
N PRO A 200 12.27 37.82 26.20
CA PRO A 200 13.37 36.89 25.97
C PRO A 200 13.02 35.75 25.01
N PHE A 201 11.79 35.24 25.08
CA PHE A 201 11.28 34.18 24.20
C PHE A 201 11.14 34.64 22.75
N ILE A 202 10.50 35.80 22.53
CA ILE A 202 10.37 36.42 21.21
C ILE A 202 11.75 36.74 20.62
N ALA A 203 12.70 37.21 21.44
CA ALA A 203 14.07 37.45 21.01
C ALA A 203 14.79 36.16 20.59
N ALA A 204 14.66 35.07 21.36
CA ALA A 204 15.24 33.77 21.03
C ALA A 204 14.68 33.20 19.72
N VAL A 205 13.35 33.19 19.54
CA VAL A 205 12.70 32.73 18.30
C VAL A 205 13.15 33.58 17.10
N THR A 206 13.19 34.90 17.24
CA THR A 206 13.63 35.83 16.17
C THR A 206 15.12 35.63 15.84
N ALA A 207 15.96 35.31 16.82
CA ALA A 207 17.37 35.00 16.62
C ALA A 207 17.55 33.67 15.86
N SER A 208 16.86 32.60 16.28
CA SER A 208 16.92 31.31 15.59
C SER A 208 16.36 31.38 14.15
N GLN A 209 15.25 32.08 13.91
CA GLN A 209 14.72 32.34 12.57
C GLN A 209 15.75 33.04 11.65
N LYS A 210 16.67 33.82 12.21
CA LYS A 210 17.69 34.57 11.47
C LYS A 210 19.02 33.82 11.31
N SER A 211 19.43 33.05 12.32
CA SER A 211 20.74 32.38 12.34
C SER A 211 20.75 31.01 11.67
N TYR A 212 19.60 30.34 11.51
CA TYR A 212 19.53 28.98 10.94
C TYR A 212 19.39 28.99 9.42
N LYS A 213 20.02 28.01 8.74
CA LYS A 213 20.06 27.85 7.28
C LYS A 213 18.71 28.01 6.57
N ASN A 214 17.69 27.34 7.12
CA ASN A 214 16.33 27.32 6.61
C ASN A 214 15.35 28.03 7.58
N GLY A 215 15.86 28.96 8.39
CA GLY A 215 15.12 29.49 9.54
C GLY A 215 14.63 28.36 10.46
N LEU A 216 13.40 28.49 10.98
CA LEU A 216 12.79 27.52 11.89
C LEU A 216 11.93 26.44 11.20
N PHE A 217 11.91 26.35 9.86
CA PHE A 217 11.05 25.36 9.16
C PHE A 217 11.46 23.91 9.40
N LEU A 218 12.75 23.66 9.67
CA LEU A 218 13.32 22.34 9.93
C LEU A 218 13.88 22.25 11.36
N THR A 219 13.10 22.70 12.35
CA THR A 219 13.39 22.41 13.78
C THR A 219 12.33 21.53 14.40
N GLY A 220 12.73 20.68 15.36
CA GLY A 220 11.82 19.96 16.23
C GLY A 220 11.38 20.87 17.38
N SER A 221 10.14 21.37 17.31
CA SER A 221 9.56 22.25 18.33
C SER A 221 8.80 21.44 19.37
N PHE A 222 9.22 21.49 20.62
CA PHE A 222 8.67 20.70 21.72
C PHE A 222 8.39 21.56 22.95
N PHE A 223 7.54 21.06 23.85
CA PHE A 223 7.18 21.74 25.12
C PHE A 223 7.39 20.85 26.36
N GLU A 224 7.61 19.55 26.18
CA GLU A 224 8.12 18.60 27.17
C GLU A 224 9.07 17.63 26.46
N ASN A 225 10.04 17.08 27.19
CA ASN A 225 10.88 15.96 26.77
C ASN A 225 11.15 15.04 27.98
N HIS A 226 12.16 14.17 27.89
CA HIS A 226 12.46 13.17 28.93
C HIS A 226 13.65 13.52 29.85
N ASP A 227 14.32 14.66 29.61
CA ASP A 227 15.49 15.12 30.37
C ASP A 227 15.15 16.30 31.27
N GLN A 228 14.11 17.06 30.90
CA GLN A 228 13.61 18.22 31.61
C GLN A 228 12.36 17.85 32.43
N PRO A 229 12.09 18.53 33.56
CA PRO A 229 10.84 18.36 34.30
C PRO A 229 9.63 18.65 33.40
N ARG A 230 8.53 17.89 33.58
CA ARG A 230 7.31 18.12 32.81
C ARG A 230 6.76 19.51 33.08
N PHE A 231 6.13 20.15 32.09
CA PHE A 231 5.64 21.51 32.26
C PHE A 231 4.63 21.62 33.42
N GLN A 232 3.79 20.59 33.60
CA GLN A 232 2.83 20.55 34.70
C GLN A 232 3.43 20.28 36.10
N SER A 233 4.74 20.09 36.23
CA SER A 233 5.44 20.16 37.52
C SER A 233 5.69 21.61 37.98
N TYR A 234 5.76 22.57 37.05
CA TYR A 234 5.88 24.00 37.36
C TYR A 234 4.52 24.66 37.61
N THR A 235 3.51 24.36 36.78
CA THR A 235 2.16 24.92 36.93
C THR A 235 1.07 24.00 36.41
N THR A 236 -0.03 23.89 37.16
CA THR A 236 -1.22 23.13 36.77
C THR A 236 -2.37 24.02 36.26
N ASP A 237 -2.14 25.32 36.05
CA ASP A 237 -3.13 26.24 35.51
C ASP A 237 -3.55 25.84 34.07
N PRO A 238 -4.84 25.56 33.81
CA PRO A 238 -5.30 24.99 32.56
C PRO A 238 -5.34 25.99 31.39
N ALA A 239 -5.05 27.28 31.62
CA ALA A 239 -4.83 28.27 30.59
C ALA A 239 -3.34 28.38 30.26
N LEU A 240 -2.45 28.47 31.26
CA LEU A 240 -0.99 28.47 31.05
C LEU A 240 -0.52 27.23 30.28
N VAL A 241 -0.94 26.04 30.72
CA VAL A 241 -0.64 24.76 30.05
C VAL A 241 -1.13 24.77 28.60
N ARG A 242 -2.36 25.24 28.35
CA ARG A 242 -2.92 25.29 26.99
C ARG A 242 -2.20 26.27 26.07
N ASN A 243 -1.80 27.45 26.56
CA ASN A 243 -1.03 28.40 25.75
C ASN A 243 0.31 27.77 25.32
N GLY A 244 1.04 27.19 26.27
CA GLY A 244 2.31 26.52 26.02
C GLY A 244 2.22 25.39 24.98
N VAL A 245 1.34 24.40 25.20
CA VAL A 245 1.18 23.27 24.26
C VAL A 245 0.57 23.67 22.91
N THR A 246 0.04 24.88 22.77
CA THR A 246 -0.47 25.40 21.48
C THR A 246 0.67 25.90 20.59
N PHE A 247 1.74 26.47 21.17
CA PHE A 247 2.78 27.15 20.40
C PHE A 247 3.48 26.26 19.35
N PRO A 248 3.94 25.02 19.67
CA PRO A 248 4.59 24.15 18.67
C PRO A 248 3.77 23.88 17.41
N PHE A 249 2.43 23.89 17.49
CA PHE A 249 1.54 23.65 16.34
C PHE A 249 1.34 24.88 15.46
N VAL A 250 1.64 26.08 15.95
CA VAL A 250 1.63 27.34 15.19
C VAL A 250 3.04 27.72 14.73
N HIS A 251 4.07 27.12 15.35
CA HIS A 251 5.47 27.31 15.01
C HIS A 251 5.82 26.97 13.56
N ASP A 252 6.98 27.43 13.09
CA ASP A 252 7.49 27.12 11.76
C ASP A 252 7.85 25.63 11.60
N GLY A 253 8.44 25.03 12.62
CA GLY A 253 9.00 23.67 12.59
C GLY A 253 8.00 22.51 12.73
N ILE A 254 8.53 21.35 13.11
CA ILE A 254 7.81 20.10 13.32
C ILE A 254 7.34 20.04 14.80
N PRO A 255 6.03 19.97 15.08
CA PRO A 255 5.54 19.86 16.46
C PRO A 255 5.81 18.46 17.03
N ILE A 256 6.49 18.41 18.18
CA ILE A 256 6.80 17.21 18.94
C ILE A 256 6.08 17.29 20.30
N VAL A 257 5.37 16.23 20.67
CA VAL A 257 4.65 16.10 21.95
C VAL A 257 5.18 14.86 22.67
N TYR A 258 5.72 15.05 23.87
CA TYR A 258 6.20 13.95 24.69
C TYR A 258 5.03 13.20 25.33
N TYR A 259 5.12 11.87 25.40
CA TYR A 259 4.02 11.04 25.88
C TYR A 259 3.71 11.33 27.35
N GLY A 260 2.44 11.23 27.75
CA GLY A 260 1.97 11.59 29.10
C GLY A 260 1.56 13.06 29.23
N GLN A 261 2.07 13.95 28.37
CA GLN A 261 1.63 15.35 28.31
C GLN A 261 0.13 15.46 27.98
N GLU A 262 -0.42 14.55 27.18
CA GLU A 262 -1.85 14.53 26.86
C GLU A 262 -2.72 14.04 28.03
N GLN A 263 -2.13 13.32 28.99
CA GLN A 263 -2.78 12.84 30.20
C GLN A 263 -2.68 13.83 31.36
N GLY A 264 -1.77 14.81 31.27
CA GLY A 264 -1.48 15.81 32.29
C GLY A 264 -0.53 15.31 33.38
N TYR A 265 0.52 14.58 32.98
CA TYR A 265 1.59 14.06 33.85
C TYR A 265 2.46 15.18 34.45
N GLN A 266 3.02 14.96 35.64
CA GLN A 266 3.56 16.01 36.52
C GLN A 266 4.96 15.68 37.08
N GLY A 267 5.65 14.70 36.51
CA GLY A 267 7.00 14.33 36.86
C GLY A 267 7.99 15.50 36.89
N ALA A 268 8.80 15.55 37.95
CA ALA A 268 9.96 16.43 38.06
C ALA A 268 11.11 15.94 37.14
N ALA A 269 12.35 16.32 37.42
CA ALA A 269 13.53 15.84 36.70
C ALA A 269 13.66 14.30 36.72
N ASP A 270 14.53 13.76 35.86
CA ASP A 270 14.83 12.32 35.77
C ASP A 270 15.05 11.69 37.17
N PRO A 271 14.40 10.55 37.49
CA PRO A 271 13.58 9.70 36.61
C PRO A 271 12.08 10.03 36.61
N MET A 272 11.65 11.09 37.31
CA MET A 272 10.23 11.30 37.62
C MET A 272 9.36 11.68 36.41
N ASN A 273 9.94 12.27 35.36
CA ASN A 273 9.29 12.58 34.08
C ASN A 273 9.09 11.36 33.15
N ARG A 274 9.57 10.17 33.54
CA ARG A 274 9.47 8.93 32.75
C ARG A 274 8.29 8.04 33.19
N GLU A 275 7.17 8.62 33.63
CA GLU A 275 6.02 7.87 34.16
C GLU A 275 5.34 7.00 33.08
N ALA A 276 5.04 5.73 33.37
CA ALA A 276 4.49 4.83 32.35
C ALA A 276 3.06 5.21 31.91
N LEU A 277 2.85 5.32 30.59
CA LEU A 277 1.59 5.80 30.01
C LEU A 277 0.38 4.87 30.29
N TRP A 278 0.61 3.57 30.43
CA TRP A 278 -0.47 2.59 30.66
C TRP A 278 -1.19 2.81 32.00
N PHE A 279 -0.56 3.45 32.99
CA PHE A 279 -1.23 3.78 34.27
C PHE A 279 -2.33 4.84 34.12
N ALA A 280 -2.30 5.67 33.07
CA ALA A 280 -3.42 6.54 32.69
C ALA A 280 -4.55 5.81 31.94
N ALA A 281 -4.43 4.50 31.70
CA ALA A 281 -5.38 3.68 30.94
C ALA A 281 -5.75 4.26 29.55
N TYR A 282 -4.84 5.03 28.94
CA TYR A 282 -4.99 5.66 27.62
C TYR A 282 -6.27 6.50 27.43
N GLN A 283 -6.76 7.16 28.50
CA GLN A 283 -8.02 7.93 28.49
C GLN A 283 -8.08 8.95 27.34
N GLN A 284 -9.08 8.83 26.46
CA GLN A 284 -9.24 9.63 25.24
C GLN A 284 -10.04 10.94 25.42
N GLU A 285 -10.75 11.06 26.53
CA GLU A 285 -11.64 12.20 26.86
C GLU A 285 -10.94 13.27 27.73
N LYS A 286 -9.61 13.17 27.89
CA LYS A 286 -8.81 14.18 28.58
C LYS A 286 -8.83 15.51 27.79
N PRO A 287 -8.91 16.67 28.46
CA PRO A 287 -8.93 17.97 27.78
C PRO A 287 -7.75 18.22 26.83
N LEU A 288 -6.56 17.74 27.17
CA LEU A 288 -5.35 17.89 26.34
C LEU A 288 -5.33 16.91 25.15
N VAL A 289 -5.87 15.69 25.30
CA VAL A 289 -6.13 14.80 24.15
C VAL A 289 -7.09 15.44 23.15
N GLY A 290 -8.13 16.13 23.63
CA GLY A 290 -9.01 16.97 22.80
C GLY A 290 -8.25 18.10 22.11
N HIS A 291 -7.46 18.86 22.87
CA HIS A 291 -6.64 19.97 22.37
C HIS A 291 -5.69 19.54 21.24
N PHE A 292 -4.95 18.44 21.42
CA PHE A 292 -4.04 17.92 20.40
C PHE A 292 -4.76 17.35 19.16
N LYS A 293 -5.98 16.80 19.30
CA LYS A 293 -6.81 16.42 18.14
C LYS A 293 -7.13 17.67 17.29
N VAL A 294 -7.57 18.76 17.94
CA VAL A 294 -7.93 20.03 17.27
C VAL A 294 -6.70 20.69 16.64
N MET A 295 -5.58 20.83 17.37
CA MET A 295 -4.40 21.53 16.84
C MET A 295 -3.74 20.79 15.67
N ASN A 296 -3.70 19.46 15.66
CA ASN A 296 -3.25 18.70 14.49
C ASN A 296 -4.21 18.85 13.29
N ALA A 297 -5.53 18.84 13.52
CA ALA A 297 -6.51 19.06 12.46
C ALA A 297 -6.44 20.49 11.89
N ALA A 298 -6.22 21.49 12.73
CA ALA A 298 -5.99 22.88 12.33
C ALA A 298 -4.70 23.04 11.49
N ARG A 299 -3.56 22.50 11.95
CA ARG A 299 -2.30 22.56 11.19
C ARG A 299 -2.39 21.84 9.84
N ARG A 300 -3.11 20.71 9.75
CA ARG A 300 -3.39 20.04 8.46
C ARG A 300 -4.33 20.84 7.56
N ALA A 301 -5.40 21.44 8.09
CA ALA A 301 -6.30 22.29 7.31
C ALA A 301 -5.57 23.56 6.78
N ALA A 302 -4.67 24.13 7.57
CA ALA A 302 -3.80 25.23 7.14
C ALA A 302 -2.86 24.80 6.01
N ALA A 303 -2.17 23.67 6.17
CA ALA A 303 -1.26 23.10 5.17
C ALA A 303 -1.95 22.64 3.88
N ALA A 304 -3.24 22.30 3.92
CA ALA A 304 -4.05 21.90 2.77
C ALA A 304 -4.85 23.06 2.13
N SER A 305 -4.75 24.28 2.65
CA SER A 305 -5.47 25.44 2.10
C SER A 305 -4.80 25.99 0.82
N THR A 306 -5.58 26.66 -0.03
CA THR A 306 -5.14 27.14 -1.36
C THR A 306 -4.22 28.38 -1.32
N THR A 307 -3.51 28.60 -0.22
CA THR A 307 -2.41 29.57 -0.11
C THR A 307 -1.10 28.78 -0.11
N ASP A 308 -0.44 28.73 -1.27
CA ASP A 308 0.56 27.72 -1.70
C ASP A 308 1.78 27.41 -0.77
N ASN A 309 1.92 28.07 0.38
CA ASN A 309 3.18 28.09 1.14
C ASN A 309 3.03 28.06 2.68
N PHE A 310 1.99 27.50 3.32
CA PHE A 310 1.92 27.46 4.80
C PHE A 310 3.18 26.87 5.48
N LEU A 311 3.74 25.79 4.91
CA LEU A 311 4.96 25.14 5.40
C LEU A 311 6.26 25.91 5.07
N HIS A 312 6.19 26.96 4.25
CA HIS A 312 7.32 27.80 3.81
C HIS A 312 7.14 29.28 4.16
N THR A 313 6.02 29.65 4.79
CA THR A 313 5.70 31.01 5.22
C THR A 313 6.17 31.17 6.67
N PRO A 314 7.17 32.02 6.95
CA PRO A 314 7.72 32.15 8.30
C PRO A 314 6.71 32.83 9.22
N MET A 315 6.57 32.32 10.44
CA MET A 315 5.71 32.92 11.45
C MET A 315 6.21 34.31 11.85
N LYS A 316 5.29 35.21 12.20
CA LYS A 316 5.57 36.59 12.61
C LYS A 316 4.87 36.91 13.92
N PHE A 317 5.61 37.49 14.85
CA PHE A 317 5.03 38.08 16.05
C PHE A 317 4.32 39.40 15.73
N LEU A 318 3.11 39.56 16.25
CA LEU A 318 2.27 40.74 16.14
C LEU A 318 1.71 41.09 17.53
N ALA A 319 1.23 42.33 17.72
CA ALA A 319 0.54 42.77 18.94
C ALA A 319 1.24 42.31 20.24
N ILE A 320 2.54 42.62 20.35
CA ILE A 320 3.39 42.22 21.47
C ILE A 320 3.17 43.18 22.64
N GLU A 321 2.83 42.63 23.80
CA GLU A 321 2.68 43.31 25.09
C GLU A 321 3.41 42.50 26.18
N ASP A 322 3.54 43.02 27.40
CA ASP A 322 4.32 42.36 28.47
C ASP A 322 3.82 40.95 28.83
N ASN A 323 2.49 40.74 28.73
CA ASN A 323 1.78 39.51 29.10
C ASN A 323 0.97 38.89 27.94
N SER A 324 1.20 39.34 26.69
CA SER A 324 0.48 38.85 25.52
C SER A 324 1.27 38.99 24.23
N PHE A 325 1.04 38.09 23.27
CA PHE A 325 1.52 38.24 21.90
C PHE A 325 0.63 37.45 20.92
N ALA A 326 0.57 37.91 19.67
CA ALA A 326 -0.05 37.19 18.57
C ALA A 326 1.03 36.59 17.63
N VAL A 327 0.73 35.47 17.00
CA VAL A 327 1.56 34.82 15.97
C VAL A 327 0.75 34.64 14.70
N SER A 328 1.14 35.35 13.64
CA SER A 328 0.59 35.14 12.30
C SER A 328 1.47 34.16 11.53
N LYS A 329 0.90 33.04 11.11
CA LYS A 329 1.46 32.07 10.15
C LYS A 329 0.35 31.71 9.16
N PRO A 330 0.06 32.56 8.17
CA PRO A 330 -1.15 32.45 7.33
C PRO A 330 -1.33 31.06 6.71
N PRO A 331 -2.54 30.46 6.78
CA PRO A 331 -3.82 31.08 7.17
C PRO A 331 -4.12 31.12 8.69
N MET A 332 -3.18 30.75 9.57
CA MET A 332 -3.39 30.75 11.02
C MET A 332 -3.00 32.11 11.67
N LEU A 333 -3.84 32.61 12.56
CA LEU A 333 -3.47 33.65 13.55
C LEU A 333 -3.76 33.12 14.95
N ALA A 334 -2.72 32.92 15.76
CA ALA A 334 -2.85 32.48 17.15
C ALA A 334 -2.60 33.63 18.12
N LEU A 335 -3.32 33.62 19.24
CA LEU A 335 -3.32 34.65 20.27
C LEU A 335 -2.93 34.01 21.61
N PHE A 336 -1.82 34.42 22.19
CA PHE A 336 -1.18 33.80 23.36
C PHE A 336 -1.06 34.76 24.55
N THR A 337 -1.29 34.27 25.76
CA THR A 337 -1.13 35.06 26.98
C THR A 337 -0.75 34.16 28.17
N ASN A 338 -0.06 34.74 29.17
CA ASN A 338 0.21 34.09 30.44
C ASN A 338 -0.65 34.64 31.60
N ILE A 339 -1.74 35.39 31.34
CA ILE A 339 -2.59 35.88 32.44
C ILE A 339 -3.22 34.77 33.30
N GLY A 340 -3.29 33.53 32.83
CA GLY A 340 -3.80 32.38 33.60
C GLY A 340 -5.33 32.32 33.69
N SER A 341 -5.84 31.29 34.37
CA SER A 341 -7.24 30.85 34.30
C SER A 341 -8.24 31.58 35.21
N GLU A 342 -7.79 32.59 35.98
CA GLU A 342 -8.66 33.33 36.90
C GLU A 342 -9.83 34.02 36.17
N THR A 343 -11.03 33.89 36.74
CA THR A 343 -12.30 34.32 36.13
C THR A 343 -12.49 35.84 36.02
N SER A 344 -11.66 36.62 36.72
CA SER A 344 -11.58 38.08 36.62
C SER A 344 -10.67 38.56 35.48
N ARG A 345 -9.86 37.67 34.88
CA ARG A 345 -8.82 38.05 33.91
C ARG A 345 -9.34 37.91 32.48
N THR A 346 -9.39 39.06 31.78
CA THR A 346 -9.80 39.18 30.38
C THR A 346 -8.81 40.04 29.62
N ILE A 347 -8.54 39.71 28.36
CA ILE A 347 -7.66 40.49 27.47
C ILE A 347 -8.40 40.88 26.19
N THR A 348 -8.26 42.14 25.78
CA THR A 348 -8.86 42.66 24.53
C THR A 348 -7.81 42.76 23.44
N TRP A 349 -7.79 41.77 22.55
CA TRP A 349 -6.93 41.72 21.38
C TRP A 349 -7.30 42.78 20.34
N ASN A 350 -6.30 43.34 19.67
CA ASN A 350 -6.46 44.37 18.63
C ASN A 350 -5.36 44.22 17.56
N VAL A 351 -5.39 43.11 16.82
CA VAL A 351 -4.38 42.72 15.82
C VAL A 351 -4.71 43.37 14.48
N LYS A 352 -4.26 44.62 14.30
CA LYS A 352 -4.54 45.45 13.10
C LYS A 352 -4.01 44.88 11.79
N GLU A 353 -2.92 44.11 11.86
CA GLU A 353 -2.21 43.54 10.70
C GLU A 353 -2.31 42.00 10.71
N ALA A 354 -3.49 41.47 11.04
CA ALA A 354 -3.75 40.03 11.17
C ALA A 354 -3.45 39.23 9.88
N GLY A 355 -3.59 39.86 8.71
CA GLY A 355 -3.28 39.27 7.40
C GLY A 355 -4.46 38.63 6.68
N PHE A 356 -5.69 38.87 7.15
CA PHE A 356 -6.93 38.39 6.53
C PHE A 356 -7.51 39.41 5.54
N SER A 357 -8.50 38.99 4.76
CA SER A 357 -9.25 39.88 3.87
C SER A 357 -10.24 40.75 4.66
N PRO A 358 -10.58 41.97 4.20
CA PRO A 358 -11.63 42.76 4.82
C PRO A 358 -12.96 41.99 4.92
N HIS A 359 -13.57 42.01 6.11
CA HIS A 359 -14.81 41.29 6.42
C HIS A 359 -14.78 39.76 6.26
N GLU A 360 -13.60 39.13 6.22
CA GLU A 360 -13.47 37.68 6.11
C GLU A 360 -14.06 36.93 7.33
N ASP A 361 -14.79 35.85 7.05
CA ASP A 361 -15.39 34.94 8.03
C ASP A 361 -14.29 34.06 8.64
N LEU A 362 -13.95 34.29 9.91
CA LEU A 362 -12.95 33.54 10.68
C LEU A 362 -13.63 32.62 11.71
N VAL A 363 -12.92 31.56 12.11
CA VAL A 363 -13.33 30.62 13.15
C VAL A 363 -12.16 30.42 14.12
N ASP A 364 -12.42 30.55 15.42
CA ASP A 364 -11.51 30.08 16.47
C ASP A 364 -11.62 28.56 16.59
N VAL A 365 -10.62 27.81 16.14
CA VAL A 365 -10.68 26.34 16.07
C VAL A 365 -10.84 25.66 17.43
N LEU A 366 -10.43 26.33 18.51
CA LEU A 366 -10.47 25.79 19.88
C LEU A 366 -11.88 25.86 20.50
N THR A 367 -12.73 26.77 20.01
CA THR A 367 -14.13 26.95 20.48
C THR A 367 -15.18 26.73 19.40
N CYS A 368 -14.77 26.62 18.14
CA CYS A 368 -15.60 26.71 16.94
C CYS A 368 -16.50 27.96 16.88
N SER A 369 -16.13 29.03 17.60
CA SER A 369 -16.84 30.31 17.55
C SER A 369 -16.46 31.11 16.30
N LYS A 370 -17.43 31.84 15.73
CA LYS A 370 -17.20 32.72 14.57
C LYS A 370 -16.70 34.09 15.02
N VAL A 371 -15.73 34.62 14.28
CA VAL A 371 -15.22 35.99 14.36
C VAL A 371 -15.21 36.56 12.93
N GLN A 372 -15.36 37.87 12.77
CA GLN A 372 -15.20 38.51 11.47
C GLN A 372 -14.02 39.48 11.49
N ALA A 373 -13.24 39.53 10.41
CA ALA A 373 -12.22 40.55 10.24
C ALA A 373 -12.84 41.95 10.03
N ASP A 374 -12.11 43.00 10.40
CA ASP A 374 -12.56 44.39 10.22
C ASP A 374 -12.44 44.87 8.75
N GLU A 375 -12.78 46.14 8.50
CA GLU A 375 -12.71 46.81 7.19
C GLU A 375 -11.30 46.81 6.55
N LYS A 376 -10.26 46.42 7.30
CA LYS A 376 -8.85 46.40 6.88
C LYS A 376 -8.21 45.02 6.99
N GLY A 377 -8.99 43.99 7.34
CA GLY A 377 -8.47 42.64 7.57
C GLY A 377 -7.83 42.44 8.95
N GLY A 378 -8.02 43.39 9.87
CA GLY A 378 -7.60 43.29 11.28
C GLY A 378 -8.59 42.48 12.12
N VAL A 379 -8.18 42.10 13.33
CA VAL A 379 -8.99 41.29 14.26
C VAL A 379 -9.05 41.92 15.65
N LYS A 380 -10.27 42.00 16.20
CA LYS A 380 -10.53 42.46 17.58
C LYS A 380 -11.39 41.46 18.34
N ILE A 381 -10.87 40.88 19.42
CA ILE A 381 -11.54 39.84 20.23
C ILE A 381 -11.33 40.11 21.72
N LEU A 382 -12.34 39.79 22.54
CA LEU A 382 -12.19 39.69 23.99
C LEU A 382 -11.94 38.22 24.36
N SER A 383 -10.72 37.86 24.78
CA SER A 383 -10.46 36.54 25.38
C SER A 383 -10.74 36.58 26.88
N MET A 384 -11.25 35.47 27.40
CA MET A 384 -11.60 35.27 28.81
C MET A 384 -10.85 34.06 29.36
N TYR A 385 -10.60 34.05 30.68
CA TYR A 385 -9.96 32.91 31.37
C TYR A 385 -8.54 32.59 30.88
N GLY A 386 -7.84 33.57 30.29
CA GLY A 386 -6.47 33.43 29.78
C GLY A 386 -6.27 32.40 28.66
N MET A 387 -7.35 31.85 28.08
CA MET A 387 -7.27 30.76 27.11
C MET A 387 -6.64 31.23 25.79
N PRO A 388 -5.82 30.38 25.14
CA PRO A 388 -5.32 30.67 23.80
C PRO A 388 -6.49 30.65 22.80
N GLN A 389 -6.35 31.40 21.71
CA GLN A 389 -7.29 31.37 20.59
C GLN A 389 -6.52 31.18 19.29
N VAL A 390 -7.07 30.41 18.35
CA VAL A 390 -6.39 30.06 17.10
C VAL A 390 -7.37 30.23 15.95
N LEU A 391 -7.23 31.34 15.22
CA LEU A 391 -8.14 31.79 14.19
C LEU A 391 -7.68 31.29 12.82
N MET A 392 -8.63 30.78 12.04
CA MET A 392 -8.46 30.42 10.64
C MET A 392 -9.70 30.84 9.84
N PRO A 393 -9.59 31.21 8.56
CA PRO A 393 -10.76 31.49 7.72
C PRO A 393 -11.66 30.25 7.57
N ALA A 394 -12.98 30.44 7.65
CA ALA A 394 -13.96 29.37 7.53
C ALA A 394 -13.88 28.61 6.18
N SER A 395 -13.32 29.26 5.16
CA SER A 395 -13.02 28.73 3.83
C SER A 395 -11.95 27.62 3.83
N THR A 396 -11.04 27.63 4.81
CA THR A 396 -10.01 26.57 4.99
C THR A 396 -10.58 25.27 5.55
N MET A 397 -11.80 25.30 6.08
CA MET A 397 -12.45 24.17 6.74
C MET A 397 -13.48 23.54 5.80
N THR A 398 -13.57 22.21 5.78
CA THR A 398 -14.50 21.47 4.91
C THR A 398 -15.74 21.01 5.68
N PRO A 399 -16.96 21.26 5.16
CA PRO A 399 -18.20 20.72 5.72
C PRO A 399 -18.16 19.19 5.82
N GLY A 400 -18.29 18.68 7.05
CA GLY A 400 -18.17 17.25 7.36
C GLY A 400 -16.74 16.73 7.55
N GLY A 401 -15.73 17.60 7.67
CA GLY A 401 -14.39 17.25 8.13
C GLY A 401 -14.23 17.30 9.66
N ASP A 402 -13.05 16.92 10.16
CA ASP A 402 -12.75 16.80 11.60
C ASP A 402 -12.67 18.14 12.36
N LEU A 403 -12.66 19.27 11.65
CA LEU A 403 -12.44 20.62 12.21
C LEU A 403 -13.69 21.48 12.06
N CYS A 404 -14.33 21.82 13.18
CA CYS A 404 -15.48 22.73 13.28
C CYS A 404 -16.54 22.62 12.15
N PRO A 405 -17.03 21.41 11.80
CA PRO A 405 -17.80 21.18 10.57
C PRO A 405 -19.15 21.92 10.49
N GLY A 406 -19.68 22.41 11.61
CA GLY A 406 -20.91 23.22 11.66
C GLY A 406 -20.75 24.70 11.30
N VAL A 407 -19.52 25.20 11.19
CA VAL A 407 -19.20 26.59 10.80
C VAL A 407 -18.30 26.71 9.57
N ALA A 408 -17.80 25.57 9.06
CA ALA A 408 -17.01 25.45 7.85
C ALA A 408 -17.74 25.95 6.59
N THR A 409 -17.05 26.67 5.70
CA THR A 409 -17.61 27.22 4.44
C THR A 409 -16.81 26.84 3.19
N GLY A 410 -15.69 26.13 3.33
CA GLY A 410 -14.93 25.60 2.20
C GLY A 410 -15.74 24.63 1.34
N ARG A 411 -15.41 24.53 0.05
CA ARG A 411 -16.05 23.55 -0.84
C ARG A 411 -15.40 22.19 -0.68
N ARG A 412 -16.20 21.13 -0.84
CA ARG A 412 -15.69 19.75 -0.91
C ARG A 412 -15.09 19.50 -2.30
N GLU A 413 -13.92 20.07 -2.54
CA GLU A 413 -13.15 19.81 -3.75
C GLU A 413 -12.73 18.33 -3.82
N LYS A 414 -12.32 17.88 -5.01
CA LYS A 414 -11.69 16.55 -5.13
C LYS A 414 -10.46 16.54 -4.23
N SER A 415 -10.31 15.50 -3.42
CA SER A 415 -9.20 15.36 -2.47
C SER A 415 -7.87 15.75 -3.11
N MET A 416 -7.21 16.76 -2.54
CA MET A 416 -5.90 17.21 -3.00
C MET A 416 -4.87 16.09 -2.80
N ALA A 417 -4.67 15.30 -3.85
CA ALA A 417 -3.32 14.87 -4.18
C ALA A 417 -2.46 16.15 -4.33
N PRO A 418 -1.21 16.16 -3.84
CA PRO A 418 -0.38 17.36 -3.90
C PRO A 418 -0.26 17.84 -5.36
N SER A 419 -0.53 19.13 -5.56
CA SER A 419 -0.66 19.72 -6.89
C SER A 419 0.69 19.75 -7.62
N ASN A 420 0.78 18.95 -8.70
CA ASN A 420 1.84 19.07 -9.69
C ASN A 420 1.70 20.38 -10.48
N ASP A 421 2.18 21.50 -9.94
CA ASP A 421 2.54 22.65 -10.77
C ASP A 421 3.66 23.52 -10.16
N ARG A 422 4.79 23.57 -10.88
CA ARG A 422 5.73 24.70 -10.99
C ARG A 422 6.29 25.33 -9.70
N PHE A 423 7.30 24.67 -9.12
CA PHE A 423 8.55 25.41 -8.95
C PHE A 423 9.26 25.55 -10.31
N ILE A 424 9.81 26.72 -10.59
CA ILE A 424 10.22 27.12 -11.94
C ILE A 424 11.48 26.35 -12.38
N SER A 425 11.48 25.90 -13.64
CA SER A 425 12.63 25.30 -14.33
C SER A 425 13.75 26.32 -14.59
N GLY A 426 14.46 26.72 -13.53
CA GLY A 426 15.65 27.57 -13.59
C GLY A 426 16.84 26.82 -14.17
N ALA A 427 17.00 26.87 -15.50
CA ALA A 427 18.06 26.16 -16.22
C ALA A 427 19.44 26.79 -16.01
N LEU A 428 20.14 26.39 -14.96
CA LEU A 428 21.58 26.61 -14.77
C LEU A 428 22.35 25.36 -15.22
N MET A 429 22.94 25.42 -16.41
CA MET A 429 23.77 24.32 -16.93
C MET A 429 25.10 24.21 -16.18
N PHE A 430 25.20 23.26 -15.24
CA PHE A 430 26.45 22.55 -14.99
C PHE A 430 26.18 21.04 -15.04
N GLY A 431 27.02 20.32 -15.79
CA GLY A 431 26.69 18.97 -16.24
C GLY A 431 27.15 17.88 -15.28
N SER A 432 26.23 16.98 -14.90
CA SER A 432 26.42 15.54 -14.60
C SER A 432 25.12 14.97 -14.00
N ALA A 433 24.60 13.89 -14.60
CA ALA A 433 23.53 13.02 -14.08
C ALA A 433 22.30 13.67 -13.41
N LEU A 434 21.19 13.80 -14.16
CA LEU A 434 19.85 13.88 -13.56
C LEU A 434 19.54 12.57 -12.82
N PHE A 435 19.36 12.64 -11.50
CA PHE A 435 18.62 11.63 -10.73
C PHE A 435 17.20 12.14 -10.47
N PHE A 436 16.20 11.41 -10.99
CA PHE A 436 14.80 11.65 -10.64
C PHE A 436 14.55 11.11 -9.23
N ILE A 437 14.02 11.95 -8.33
CA ILE A 437 13.57 11.52 -6.99
C ILE A 437 12.23 10.79 -7.15
N LEU A 438 12.29 9.48 -7.41
CA LEU A 438 11.13 8.60 -7.46
C LEU A 438 10.66 8.28 -6.05
N ARG A 439 9.73 9.09 -5.52
CA ARG A 439 8.91 8.68 -4.36
C ARG A 439 7.96 7.56 -4.80
N PHE A 440 8.28 6.32 -4.42
CA PHE A 440 7.36 5.18 -4.58
C PHE A 440 6.21 5.31 -3.58
N TRP A 441 5.04 5.74 -4.05
CA TRP A 441 3.83 5.80 -3.25
C TRP A 441 3.37 4.38 -2.89
N PRO A 442 2.82 4.11 -1.70
CA PRO A 442 2.17 2.83 -1.42
C PRO A 442 0.80 2.75 -2.12
N ILE A 443 0.36 1.55 -2.49
CA ILE A 443 -0.98 1.34 -3.06
C ILE A 443 -2.07 1.64 -2.01
N PRO A 444 -2.99 2.60 -2.27
CA PRO A 444 -4.01 2.98 -1.30
C PRO A 444 -4.93 1.81 -0.91
N GLY A 445 -5.11 1.61 0.40
CA GLY A 445 -6.00 0.57 0.95
C GLY A 445 -5.46 -0.86 0.90
N ALA A 446 -4.23 -1.09 0.42
CA ALA A 446 -3.61 -2.41 0.47
C ALA A 446 -3.40 -2.88 1.93
N LYS A 447 -3.49 -4.20 2.16
CA LYS A 447 -3.28 -4.80 3.50
C LYS A 447 -1.80 -4.84 3.93
N GLU A 448 -0.90 -4.74 2.96
CA GLU A 448 0.56 -4.88 3.07
C GLU A 448 1.20 -3.79 2.19
N TYR A 449 2.50 -3.50 2.38
CA TYR A 449 3.20 -2.55 1.53
C TYR A 449 3.47 -3.14 0.15
N TYR A 450 2.93 -2.50 -0.88
CA TYR A 450 3.30 -2.70 -2.28
C TYR A 450 3.46 -1.30 -2.93
N PRO A 451 4.49 -1.08 -3.77
CA PRO A 451 4.67 0.19 -4.46
C PRO A 451 3.63 0.39 -5.57
N LEU A 452 3.12 1.61 -5.68
CA LEU A 452 2.15 2.04 -6.68
C LEU A 452 2.82 2.15 -8.04
N ASN A 453 2.59 1.11 -8.84
CA ASN A 453 2.99 1.06 -10.22
C ASN A 453 2.06 1.97 -11.03
N ASP A 454 2.48 3.21 -11.25
CA ASP A 454 1.81 4.18 -12.13
C ASP A 454 2.69 4.47 -13.37
N PRO A 455 2.20 4.21 -14.60
CA PRO A 455 0.97 3.48 -14.91
C PRO A 455 1.07 2.00 -14.50
N ALA A 456 -0.07 1.29 -14.52
CA ALA A 456 -0.13 -0.11 -14.09
C ALA A 456 0.82 -1.03 -14.89
N ILE A 457 1.40 -2.04 -14.21
CA ILE A 457 2.32 -3.03 -14.78
C ILE A 457 1.75 -3.62 -16.08
N GLY A 458 2.50 -3.60 -17.18
CA GLY A 458 2.04 -4.08 -18.49
C GLY A 458 1.39 -3.02 -19.38
N THR A 459 1.34 -1.76 -18.94
CA THR A 459 0.95 -0.61 -19.78
C THR A 459 2.10 -0.20 -20.69
N ALA A 460 1.82 0.13 -21.95
CA ALA A 460 2.82 0.66 -22.88
C ALA A 460 3.19 2.13 -22.58
N LEU A 461 4.46 2.46 -22.80
CA LEU A 461 5.08 3.75 -22.50
C LEU A 461 5.60 4.39 -23.81
N PRO A 462 4.72 4.91 -24.69
CA PRO A 462 5.13 5.54 -25.95
C PRO A 462 6.03 6.76 -25.71
N GLY A 463 7.09 6.90 -26.51
CA GLY A 463 8.10 7.95 -26.33
C GLY A 463 9.19 7.62 -25.31
N LEU A 464 9.12 6.46 -24.63
CA LEU A 464 10.16 5.95 -23.75
C LEU A 464 10.83 4.71 -24.37
N GLY A 465 12.14 4.55 -24.18
CA GLY A 465 12.88 3.36 -24.62
C GLY A 465 13.23 3.29 -26.10
N VAL A 466 13.61 2.09 -26.56
CA VAL A 466 13.92 1.83 -27.98
C VAL A 466 12.66 1.37 -28.71
N GLY A 467 12.24 2.17 -29.69
CA GLY A 467 11.23 1.74 -30.64
C GLY A 467 10.46 2.87 -31.29
N THR A 468 9.24 2.56 -31.72
CA THR A 468 8.33 3.51 -32.36
C THR A 468 7.38 4.13 -31.34
N ASN A 469 7.06 5.42 -31.52
CA ASN A 469 6.02 6.09 -30.72
C ASN A 469 4.60 5.53 -30.98
N GLU A 470 4.41 4.69 -32.01
CA GLU A 470 3.17 3.97 -32.23
C GLU A 470 3.05 2.78 -31.27
N VAL A 471 2.04 2.81 -30.39
CA VAL A 471 1.69 1.67 -29.53
C VAL A 471 1.11 0.53 -30.38
N PRO A 472 1.69 -0.68 -30.39
CA PRO A 472 1.16 -1.83 -31.13
C PRO A 472 -0.27 -2.18 -30.67
N PRO A 473 -1.17 -2.61 -31.56
CA PRO A 473 -2.55 -2.98 -31.22
C PRO A 473 -2.70 -3.90 -30.00
N LEU A 474 -1.79 -4.86 -29.80
CA LEU A 474 -1.76 -5.76 -28.65
C LEU A 474 -1.70 -5.04 -27.29
N PHE A 475 -1.05 -3.88 -27.23
CA PHE A 475 -0.88 -3.06 -26.03
C PHE A 475 -1.86 -1.89 -25.93
N LYS A 476 -2.79 -1.73 -26.87
CA LYS A 476 -3.86 -0.72 -26.76
C LYS A 476 -4.90 -1.22 -25.74
N PRO A 477 -5.30 -0.41 -24.74
CA PRO A 477 -6.34 -0.78 -23.78
C PRO A 477 -7.64 -1.24 -24.44
N LEU A 478 -8.42 -2.02 -23.70
CA LEU A 478 -9.75 -2.48 -24.08
C LEU A 478 -10.70 -2.28 -22.89
N THR A 479 -11.82 -1.59 -23.10
CA THR A 479 -12.89 -1.48 -22.11
C THR A 479 -13.99 -2.48 -22.45
N ILE A 480 -14.43 -3.25 -21.46
CA ILE A 480 -15.58 -4.16 -21.56
C ILE A 480 -16.54 -3.78 -20.44
N ARG A 481 -17.78 -3.39 -20.80
CA ARG A 481 -18.74 -2.72 -19.91
C ARG A 481 -18.10 -1.54 -19.15
N ASN A 482 -17.85 -1.72 -17.86
CA ASN A 482 -17.31 -0.76 -16.91
C ASN A 482 -15.85 -1.03 -16.51
N GLU A 483 -15.23 -2.10 -17.02
CA GLU A 483 -13.88 -2.53 -16.66
C GLU A 483 -12.90 -2.26 -17.82
N THR A 484 -11.80 -1.57 -17.53
CA THR A 484 -10.74 -1.28 -18.51
C THR A 484 -9.53 -2.16 -18.28
N PHE A 485 -9.18 -2.94 -19.29
CA PHE A 485 -7.99 -3.78 -19.35
C PHE A 485 -6.87 -2.99 -20.03
N LYS A 486 -5.70 -2.93 -19.37
CA LYS A 486 -4.53 -2.13 -19.79
C LYS A 486 -3.86 -2.58 -21.10
N ASN A 487 -4.03 -3.85 -21.49
CA ASN A 487 -3.63 -4.40 -22.78
C ASN A 487 -4.52 -5.62 -23.13
N ARG A 488 -4.32 -6.21 -24.30
CA ARG A 488 -5.15 -7.30 -24.86
C ARG A 488 -4.55 -8.71 -24.66
N ILE A 489 -3.57 -8.84 -23.75
CA ILE A 489 -2.89 -10.09 -23.42
C ILE A 489 -3.54 -10.66 -22.15
N PHE A 490 -4.47 -11.60 -22.30
CA PHE A 490 -5.17 -12.21 -21.17
C PHE A 490 -4.54 -13.55 -20.79
N VAL A 491 -4.66 -13.94 -19.52
CA VAL A 491 -4.29 -15.30 -19.07
C VAL A 491 -5.47 -16.24 -19.30
N SER A 492 -5.27 -17.32 -20.04
CA SER A 492 -6.24 -18.41 -20.15
C SER A 492 -6.34 -19.13 -18.80
N PRO A 493 -7.55 -19.51 -18.35
CA PRO A 493 -7.69 -20.42 -17.22
C PRO A 493 -7.02 -21.76 -17.54
N MET A 494 -6.34 -22.33 -16.53
CA MET A 494 -5.56 -23.56 -16.61
C MET A 494 -5.59 -24.24 -15.24
N CYS A 495 -6.17 -25.45 -15.14
CA CYS A 495 -6.20 -26.19 -13.88
C CYS A 495 -4.78 -26.45 -13.35
N GLN A 496 -4.59 -26.16 -12.06
CA GLN A 496 -3.35 -26.31 -11.32
C GLN A 496 -3.32 -27.60 -10.48
N TYR A 497 -4.48 -28.25 -10.28
CA TYR A 497 -4.64 -29.50 -9.52
C TYR A 497 -3.86 -29.48 -8.19
N SER A 498 -4.03 -28.38 -7.44
CA SER A 498 -3.25 -28.06 -6.23
C SER A 498 -4.13 -27.55 -5.07
N SER A 499 -5.46 -27.61 -5.20
CA SER A 499 -6.44 -27.15 -4.20
C SER A 499 -6.79 -28.23 -3.18
N ASP A 500 -6.96 -27.82 -1.92
CA ASP A 500 -7.36 -28.71 -0.82
C ASP A 500 -8.89 -28.75 -0.72
N ASN A 501 -9.50 -29.82 -1.24
CA ASN A 501 -10.95 -29.98 -1.32
C ASN A 501 -11.67 -28.73 -1.90
N GLY A 502 -11.14 -28.23 -3.02
CA GLY A 502 -11.60 -27.00 -3.67
C GLY A 502 -11.13 -25.67 -3.05
N HIS A 503 -10.43 -25.67 -1.92
CA HIS A 503 -9.84 -24.45 -1.36
C HIS A 503 -8.51 -24.13 -2.07
N ALA A 504 -8.39 -22.92 -2.59
CA ALA A 504 -7.14 -22.45 -3.18
C ALA A 504 -6.02 -22.36 -2.11
N THR A 505 -5.01 -23.21 -2.24
CA THR A 505 -3.76 -23.21 -1.44
C THR A 505 -2.79 -22.09 -1.87
N ASP A 506 -1.69 -21.93 -1.13
CA ASP A 506 -0.60 -20.99 -1.46
C ASP A 506 0.01 -21.19 -2.86
N TRP A 507 -0.12 -22.38 -3.48
CA TRP A 507 0.30 -22.60 -4.88
C TRP A 507 -0.36 -21.58 -5.81
N HIS A 508 -1.67 -21.38 -5.67
CA HIS A 508 -2.45 -20.47 -6.50
C HIS A 508 -2.13 -19.00 -6.18
N PHE A 509 -1.84 -18.68 -4.92
CA PHE A 509 -1.38 -17.35 -4.53
C PHE A 509 -0.03 -17.00 -5.19
N VAL A 510 0.94 -17.91 -5.16
CA VAL A 510 2.24 -17.72 -5.82
C VAL A 510 2.10 -17.73 -7.35
N HIS A 511 1.31 -18.65 -7.93
CA HIS A 511 1.10 -18.75 -9.37
C HIS A 511 0.40 -17.51 -9.96
N ILE A 512 -0.77 -17.16 -9.43
CA ILE A 512 -1.57 -16.02 -9.91
C ILE A 512 -0.91 -14.69 -9.54
N GLY A 513 -0.32 -14.56 -8.35
CA GLY A 513 0.47 -13.38 -7.97
C GLY A 513 1.72 -13.19 -8.83
N GLY A 514 2.35 -14.29 -9.25
CA GLY A 514 3.44 -14.31 -10.22
C GLY A 514 3.04 -13.75 -11.59
N LEU A 515 1.82 -14.01 -12.05
CA LEU A 515 1.27 -13.46 -13.29
C LEU A 515 0.81 -12.00 -13.13
N ALA A 516 0.19 -11.65 -11.99
CA ALA A 516 -0.30 -10.30 -11.72
C ALA A 516 0.81 -9.24 -11.66
N THR A 517 2.00 -9.62 -11.23
CA THR A 517 3.21 -8.79 -11.17
C THR A 517 3.94 -8.63 -12.51
N ARG A 518 3.43 -9.21 -13.62
CA ARG A 518 4.18 -9.32 -14.90
C ARG A 518 3.45 -8.85 -16.16
N GLY A 519 2.37 -8.09 -15.98
CA GLY A 519 1.84 -7.24 -17.04
C GLY A 519 0.80 -7.86 -17.98
N ALA A 520 0.16 -8.97 -17.59
CA ALA A 520 -1.06 -9.41 -18.25
C ALA A 520 -2.15 -8.33 -18.13
N GLY A 521 -2.93 -8.12 -19.20
CA GLY A 521 -4.02 -7.15 -19.25
C GLY A 521 -5.18 -7.53 -18.33
N GLY A 522 -5.48 -8.83 -18.27
CA GLY A 522 -6.41 -9.46 -17.35
C GLY A 522 -6.06 -10.93 -17.10
N ILE A 523 -6.41 -11.46 -15.93
CA ILE A 523 -6.21 -12.85 -15.54
C ILE A 523 -7.56 -13.54 -15.41
N VAL A 524 -7.74 -14.70 -16.05
CA VAL A 524 -8.82 -15.63 -15.68
C VAL A 524 -8.20 -16.76 -14.88
N MET A 525 -8.55 -16.85 -13.59
CA MET A 525 -8.17 -17.95 -12.72
C MET A 525 -8.86 -19.25 -13.17
N GLU A 526 -8.25 -20.39 -12.83
CA GLU A 526 -8.60 -21.72 -13.34
C GLU A 526 -10.07 -22.14 -13.23
N ALA A 527 -10.42 -23.23 -13.95
CA ALA A 527 -11.72 -23.86 -13.92
C ALA A 527 -12.10 -24.25 -12.47
N THR A 528 -12.97 -23.45 -11.88
CA THR A 528 -13.40 -23.53 -10.49
C THR A 528 -14.81 -24.13 -10.47
N SER A 529 -14.97 -25.27 -9.80
CA SER A 529 -16.23 -26.03 -9.82
C SER A 529 -17.31 -25.43 -8.92
N VAL A 530 -18.54 -25.37 -9.43
CA VAL A 530 -19.71 -24.87 -8.68
C VAL A 530 -20.28 -25.90 -7.69
N VAL A 531 -19.89 -27.18 -7.80
CA VAL A 531 -20.30 -28.29 -6.89
C VAL A 531 -19.13 -29.27 -6.64
N PRO A 532 -19.09 -30.01 -5.51
CA PRO A 532 -17.97 -30.90 -5.17
C PRO A 532 -17.66 -31.97 -6.23
N GLU A 533 -18.69 -32.54 -6.85
CA GLU A 533 -18.59 -33.59 -7.87
C GLU A 533 -18.33 -33.05 -9.29
N GLY A 534 -18.35 -31.73 -9.45
CA GLY A 534 -18.18 -31.04 -10.74
C GLY A 534 -16.72 -30.74 -11.10
N ARG A 535 -15.76 -31.16 -10.29
CA ARG A 535 -14.31 -31.03 -10.56
C ARG A 535 -13.83 -32.06 -11.58
N ILE A 536 -12.70 -31.82 -12.24
CA ILE A 536 -12.02 -32.79 -13.13
C ILE A 536 -11.24 -33.79 -12.29
N SER A 537 -10.48 -33.32 -11.27
CA SER A 537 -9.81 -34.14 -10.26
C SER A 537 -10.13 -33.68 -8.82
N PRO A 538 -9.81 -34.48 -7.78
CA PRO A 538 -10.00 -34.07 -6.38
C PRO A 538 -9.31 -32.75 -6.02
N GLU A 539 -8.18 -32.44 -6.67
CA GLU A 539 -7.32 -31.29 -6.39
C GLU A 539 -7.68 -30.01 -7.19
N ASP A 540 -8.77 -29.99 -7.96
CA ASP A 540 -9.25 -28.76 -8.62
C ASP A 540 -9.91 -27.78 -7.63
N ALA A 541 -9.91 -26.49 -7.99
CA ALA A 541 -10.56 -25.42 -7.26
C ALA A 541 -12.11 -25.53 -7.22
N GLY A 542 -12.72 -24.95 -6.19
CA GLY A 542 -14.17 -24.98 -5.96
C GLY A 542 -14.74 -23.68 -5.39
N LEU A 543 -16.04 -23.46 -5.58
CA LEU A 543 -16.77 -22.32 -5.00
C LEU A 543 -18.21 -22.67 -4.55
N TRP A 544 -18.39 -23.90 -4.06
CA TRP A 544 -19.68 -24.40 -3.53
C TRP A 544 -19.92 -24.05 -2.06
N THR A 545 -18.89 -23.68 -1.30
CA THR A 545 -18.98 -23.33 0.14
C THR A 545 -18.26 -22.03 0.48
N ASP A 546 -18.69 -21.37 1.55
CA ASP A 546 -18.23 -20.02 1.92
C ASP A 546 -16.78 -20.00 2.42
N SER A 547 -16.28 -21.13 2.96
CA SER A 547 -14.88 -21.29 3.38
C SER A 547 -13.89 -21.14 2.22
N GLN A 548 -14.30 -21.48 0.99
CA GLN A 548 -13.48 -21.33 -0.22
C GLN A 548 -13.28 -19.84 -0.60
N MET A 549 -14.11 -18.92 -0.09
CA MET A 549 -13.97 -17.49 -0.38
C MET A 549 -12.73 -16.85 0.25
N ALA A 550 -12.29 -17.30 1.44
CA ALA A 550 -11.20 -16.66 2.17
C ALA A 550 -9.85 -16.67 1.43
N PRO A 551 -9.35 -17.80 0.89
CA PRO A 551 -8.13 -17.80 0.10
C PRO A 551 -8.29 -17.07 -1.23
N LEU A 552 -9.43 -17.20 -1.92
CA LEU A 552 -9.69 -16.49 -3.17
C LEU A 552 -9.70 -14.96 -2.97
N LYS A 553 -10.27 -14.47 -1.85
CA LYS A 553 -10.19 -13.07 -1.42
C LYS A 553 -8.71 -12.62 -1.27
N ARG A 554 -7.80 -13.44 -0.75
CA ARG A 554 -6.36 -13.09 -0.66
C ARG A 554 -5.71 -12.94 -2.04
N ILE A 555 -6.03 -13.83 -2.99
CA ILE A 555 -5.50 -13.80 -4.35
C ILE A 555 -6.00 -12.57 -5.13
N VAL A 556 -7.30 -12.28 -5.05
CA VAL A 556 -7.91 -11.13 -5.75
C VAL A 556 -7.39 -9.78 -5.22
N HIS A 557 -7.33 -9.58 -3.89
CA HIS A 557 -6.75 -8.36 -3.33
C HIS A 557 -5.28 -8.16 -3.75
N PHE A 558 -4.49 -9.23 -3.87
CA PHE A 558 -3.11 -9.13 -4.35
C PHE A 558 -3.05 -8.72 -5.83
N ALA A 559 -3.85 -9.37 -6.70
CA ALA A 559 -3.89 -9.02 -8.12
C ALA A 559 -4.33 -7.56 -8.36
N HIS A 560 -5.34 -7.10 -7.61
CA HIS A 560 -5.79 -5.71 -7.61
C HIS A 560 -4.71 -4.74 -7.16
N ALA A 561 -3.95 -5.08 -6.11
CA ALA A 561 -2.83 -4.26 -5.68
C ALA A 561 -1.77 -4.10 -6.80
N GLN A 562 -1.44 -5.16 -7.53
CA GLN A 562 -0.53 -5.09 -8.68
C GLN A 562 -1.15 -4.40 -9.93
N GLY A 563 -2.30 -3.74 -9.80
CA GLY A 563 -3.00 -3.05 -10.88
C GLY A 563 -3.48 -4.00 -11.98
N THR A 564 -3.75 -5.26 -11.66
CA THR A 564 -4.13 -6.30 -12.64
C THR A 564 -5.55 -6.78 -12.39
N LYS A 565 -6.38 -6.74 -13.44
CA LYS A 565 -7.77 -7.21 -13.40
C LYS A 565 -7.83 -8.74 -13.37
N ILE A 566 -8.71 -9.29 -12.55
CA ILE A 566 -8.82 -10.74 -12.30
C ILE A 566 -10.27 -11.22 -12.29
N GLY A 567 -10.50 -12.36 -12.92
CA GLY A 567 -11.73 -13.13 -12.85
C GLY A 567 -11.50 -14.60 -12.54
N VAL A 568 -12.59 -15.36 -12.56
CA VAL A 568 -12.59 -16.81 -12.36
C VAL A 568 -13.41 -17.48 -13.46
N GLN A 569 -12.96 -18.64 -13.92
CA GLN A 569 -13.75 -19.47 -14.81
C GLN A 569 -14.63 -20.44 -14.00
N LEU A 570 -15.95 -20.25 -14.00
CA LEU A 570 -16.89 -21.15 -13.32
C LEU A 570 -17.31 -22.30 -14.26
N GLY A 571 -17.29 -23.53 -13.76
CA GLY A 571 -17.56 -24.71 -14.58
C GLY A 571 -18.07 -25.94 -13.83
N HIS A 572 -18.28 -27.01 -14.60
CA HIS A 572 -18.62 -28.35 -14.13
C HIS A 572 -18.10 -29.37 -15.16
N ALA A 573 -17.20 -30.28 -14.76
CA ALA A 573 -16.49 -31.21 -15.65
C ALA A 573 -17.39 -32.23 -16.35
N GLY A 574 -18.56 -32.55 -15.77
CA GLY A 574 -19.56 -33.40 -16.42
C GLY A 574 -19.04 -34.84 -16.61
N ARG A 575 -19.18 -35.42 -17.82
CA ARG A 575 -18.66 -36.77 -18.14
C ARG A 575 -17.13 -36.93 -18.10
N LYS A 576 -16.41 -35.86 -17.71
CA LYS A 576 -14.95 -35.83 -17.54
C LYS A 576 -14.54 -35.51 -16.09
N ALA A 577 -15.47 -35.64 -15.14
CA ALA A 577 -15.20 -35.52 -13.71
C ALA A 577 -14.59 -36.79 -13.10
N SER A 578 -14.07 -36.70 -11.87
CA SER A 578 -13.50 -37.81 -11.10
C SER A 578 -12.34 -38.54 -11.82
N THR A 579 -11.36 -37.77 -12.27
CA THR A 579 -10.13 -38.27 -12.91
C THR A 579 -8.86 -37.86 -12.16
N LEU A 580 -7.74 -38.53 -12.43
CA LEU A 580 -6.45 -38.29 -11.78
C LEU A 580 -5.68 -37.13 -12.44
N ALA A 581 -5.03 -36.30 -11.60
CA ALA A 581 -4.23 -35.15 -12.03
C ALA A 581 -3.14 -35.51 -13.07
N PRO A 582 -2.75 -34.61 -13.99
CA PRO A 582 -2.04 -35.00 -15.21
C PRO A 582 -0.70 -35.73 -15.05
N TRP A 583 0.10 -35.35 -14.06
CA TRP A 583 1.38 -36.00 -13.77
C TRP A 583 1.25 -37.36 -13.07
N VAL A 584 0.08 -37.65 -12.47
CA VAL A 584 -0.24 -38.95 -11.86
C VAL A 584 -0.56 -39.96 -12.96
N HIS A 585 -1.38 -39.57 -13.95
CA HIS A 585 -1.72 -40.46 -15.07
C HIS A 585 -0.65 -40.51 -16.17
N ALA A 586 0.24 -39.51 -16.30
CA ALA A 586 1.32 -39.49 -17.27
C ALA A 586 2.60 -38.87 -16.68
N ASN A 587 3.57 -39.71 -16.30
CA ASN A 587 4.87 -39.23 -15.85
C ASN A 587 5.72 -38.76 -17.05
N TYR A 588 5.74 -37.46 -17.33
CA TYR A 588 6.52 -36.88 -18.44
C TYR A 588 8.03 -37.15 -18.42
N SER A 589 8.58 -37.69 -17.32
CA SER A 589 10.01 -38.04 -17.17
C SER A 589 10.32 -39.55 -17.20
N ARG A 590 9.31 -40.43 -17.12
CA ARG A 590 9.46 -41.90 -17.10
C ARG A 590 8.27 -42.56 -17.79
N THR A 591 8.50 -43.58 -18.60
CA THR A 591 7.51 -44.20 -19.52
C THR A 591 6.41 -45.01 -18.83
N HIS A 592 5.67 -44.41 -17.90
CA HIS A 592 4.50 -44.97 -17.22
C HIS A 592 3.30 -44.05 -17.43
N VAL A 593 2.24 -44.65 -17.96
CA VAL A 593 0.89 -44.09 -18.05
C VAL A 593 0.03 -44.96 -17.14
N ALA A 594 -0.91 -44.38 -16.40
CA ALA A 594 -1.84 -45.15 -15.58
C ALA A 594 -2.85 -45.90 -16.48
N ASP A 595 -3.16 -47.16 -16.14
CA ASP A 595 -4.08 -48.01 -16.94
C ASP A 595 -5.52 -47.47 -17.03
N THR A 596 -5.90 -46.58 -16.12
CA THR A 596 -7.14 -45.80 -16.17
C THR A 596 -6.88 -44.36 -15.71
N MET A 597 -7.74 -43.42 -16.13
CA MET A 597 -7.69 -42.05 -15.64
C MET A 597 -8.66 -41.83 -14.47
N ILE A 598 -9.47 -42.82 -14.09
CA ILE A 598 -10.49 -42.72 -13.04
C ILE A 598 -9.85 -42.61 -11.65
N ALA A 599 -10.13 -41.51 -10.95
CA ALA A 599 -9.85 -41.40 -9.52
C ALA A 599 -10.88 -42.23 -8.72
N GLN A 600 -10.40 -43.15 -7.89
CA GLN A 600 -11.22 -44.00 -7.02
C GLN A 600 -11.62 -43.27 -5.73
N GLU A 601 -12.60 -43.80 -5.01
CA GLU A 601 -13.05 -43.24 -3.72
C GLU A 601 -11.92 -43.25 -2.66
N SER A 602 -11.00 -44.21 -2.71
CA SER A 602 -9.77 -44.26 -1.90
C SER A 602 -8.74 -43.18 -2.26
N GLU A 603 -8.89 -42.53 -3.40
CA GLU A 603 -8.05 -41.44 -3.91
C GLU A 603 -8.77 -40.08 -3.80
N GLY A 604 -9.90 -40.01 -3.10
CA GLY A 604 -10.75 -38.81 -2.99
C GLY A 604 -11.64 -38.55 -4.21
N GLY A 605 -11.69 -39.47 -5.17
CA GLY A 605 -12.59 -39.45 -6.32
C GLY A 605 -14.03 -39.82 -5.98
N TRP A 606 -14.91 -39.74 -6.97
CA TRP A 606 -16.35 -39.99 -6.88
C TRP A 606 -16.88 -40.67 -8.17
N PRO A 607 -16.31 -41.80 -8.60
CA PRO A 607 -16.59 -42.42 -9.90
C PRO A 607 -18.06 -42.79 -10.09
N ASN A 608 -18.77 -43.07 -9.00
CA ASN A 608 -20.19 -43.41 -8.97
C ASN A 608 -21.14 -42.19 -9.01
N ASN A 609 -20.61 -40.97 -8.93
CA ASN A 609 -21.38 -39.72 -8.79
C ASN A 609 -20.99 -38.68 -9.87
N VAL A 610 -20.80 -39.12 -11.12
CA VAL A 610 -20.46 -38.29 -12.28
C VAL A 610 -21.72 -37.99 -13.10
N TYR A 611 -21.85 -36.79 -13.67
CA TYR A 611 -23.10 -36.28 -14.28
C TYR A 611 -22.95 -35.84 -15.74
N ALA A 612 -23.96 -36.10 -16.57
CA ALA A 612 -24.02 -35.65 -17.96
C ALA A 612 -25.48 -35.58 -18.50
N PRO A 613 -25.74 -34.93 -19.66
CA PRO A 613 -27.04 -35.01 -20.32
C PRO A 613 -27.50 -36.44 -20.63
N SER A 614 -26.57 -37.35 -20.90
CA SER A 614 -26.82 -38.77 -21.21
C SER A 614 -25.72 -39.64 -20.60
N ASP A 615 -25.96 -40.95 -20.46
CA ASP A 615 -25.05 -41.88 -19.76
C ASP A 615 -23.81 -42.33 -20.60
N ILE A 616 -23.40 -41.51 -21.56
CA ILE A 616 -22.32 -41.76 -22.51
C ILE A 616 -21.00 -41.25 -21.93
N SER A 617 -20.07 -42.16 -21.61
CA SER A 617 -18.70 -41.81 -21.18
C SER A 617 -17.95 -40.97 -22.22
N TYR A 618 -16.88 -40.28 -21.82
CA TYR A 618 -15.95 -39.64 -22.77
C TYR A 618 -15.10 -40.68 -23.51
N HIS A 619 -14.64 -41.72 -22.82
CA HIS A 619 -13.91 -42.85 -23.37
C HIS A 619 -14.14 -44.08 -22.47
N ASP A 620 -14.42 -45.23 -23.07
CA ASP A 620 -14.72 -46.45 -22.31
C ASP A 620 -13.49 -46.97 -21.54
N GLY A 621 -13.72 -47.50 -20.34
CA GLY A 621 -12.68 -48.05 -19.44
C GLY A 621 -11.77 -47.01 -18.75
N THR A 622 -11.51 -45.87 -19.37
CA THR A 622 -10.59 -44.84 -18.84
C THR A 622 -11.28 -43.66 -18.16
N TYR A 623 -12.58 -43.44 -18.40
CA TYR A 623 -13.41 -42.42 -17.75
C TYR A 623 -14.65 -43.04 -17.06
N PRO A 624 -15.16 -42.45 -15.97
CA PRO A 624 -16.34 -42.97 -15.27
C PRO A 624 -17.59 -42.90 -16.16
N LYS A 625 -18.48 -43.89 -16.05
CA LYS A 625 -19.78 -43.82 -16.73
C LYS A 625 -20.69 -42.80 -16.03
N PRO A 626 -21.13 -41.72 -16.68
CA PRO A 626 -21.96 -40.70 -16.03
C PRO A 626 -23.40 -41.16 -15.81
N ARG A 627 -24.04 -40.64 -14.77
CA ARG A 627 -25.49 -40.64 -14.58
C ARG A 627 -26.12 -39.57 -15.48
N ALA A 628 -27.15 -39.94 -16.23
CA ALA A 628 -27.96 -38.99 -16.97
C ALA A 628 -28.73 -38.06 -16.01
N MET A 629 -28.62 -36.75 -16.20
CA MET A 629 -29.22 -35.74 -15.31
C MET A 629 -30.75 -35.74 -15.37
N THR A 630 -31.38 -35.71 -14.20
CA THR A 630 -32.81 -35.39 -14.04
C THR A 630 -33.05 -33.88 -14.17
N LEU A 631 -34.31 -33.45 -14.27
CA LEU A 631 -34.64 -32.01 -14.26
C LEU A 631 -34.23 -31.35 -12.93
N ASP A 632 -34.32 -32.08 -11.81
CA ASP A 632 -33.88 -31.62 -10.51
C ASP A 632 -32.35 -31.48 -10.45
N ASP A 633 -31.59 -32.38 -11.10
CA ASP A 633 -30.13 -32.25 -11.25
C ASP A 633 -29.76 -31.01 -12.10
N LEU A 634 -30.52 -30.70 -13.17
CA LEU A 634 -30.31 -29.49 -13.97
C LEU A 634 -30.51 -28.22 -13.11
N LYS A 635 -31.62 -28.17 -12.35
CA LYS A 635 -31.94 -27.02 -11.50
C LYS A 635 -30.96 -26.86 -10.35
N ARG A 636 -30.56 -27.96 -9.71
CA ARG A 636 -29.53 -27.99 -8.65
C ARG A 636 -28.19 -27.38 -9.12
N VAL A 637 -27.79 -27.66 -10.36
CA VAL A 637 -26.54 -27.09 -10.91
C VAL A 637 -26.73 -25.63 -11.35
N GLU A 638 -27.90 -25.22 -11.85
CA GLU A 638 -28.25 -23.81 -12.08
C GLU A 638 -28.15 -22.98 -10.79
N ASP A 639 -28.76 -23.45 -9.70
CA ASP A 639 -28.72 -22.77 -8.40
C ASP A 639 -27.30 -22.73 -7.83
N ALA A 640 -26.48 -23.75 -8.07
CA ALA A 640 -25.06 -23.74 -7.71
C ALA A 640 -24.24 -22.70 -8.49
N PHE A 641 -24.50 -22.51 -9.79
CA PHE A 641 -23.89 -21.41 -10.58
C PHE A 641 -24.28 -20.03 -10.02
N VAL A 642 -25.55 -19.82 -9.67
CA VAL A 642 -26.02 -18.56 -9.08
C VAL A 642 -25.39 -18.32 -7.69
N ALA A 643 -25.30 -19.35 -6.85
CA ALA A 643 -24.65 -19.26 -5.54
C ALA A 643 -23.14 -18.95 -5.65
N ALA A 644 -22.43 -19.60 -6.59
CA ALA A 644 -21.03 -19.32 -6.86
C ALA A 644 -20.82 -17.86 -7.33
N ILE A 645 -21.73 -17.30 -8.14
CA ILE A 645 -21.67 -15.90 -8.56
C ILE A 645 -21.90 -14.93 -7.39
N GLY A 646 -22.77 -15.27 -6.44
CA GLY A 646 -22.90 -14.54 -5.18
C GLY A 646 -21.58 -14.45 -4.42
N ARG A 647 -20.87 -15.59 -4.31
CA ARG A 647 -19.52 -15.64 -3.74
C ARG A 647 -18.49 -14.87 -4.56
N CYS A 648 -18.55 -14.89 -5.88
CA CYS A 648 -17.66 -14.10 -6.75
C CYS A 648 -17.79 -12.60 -6.50
N LYS A 649 -19.01 -12.08 -6.24
CA LYS A 649 -19.24 -10.68 -5.85
C LYS A 649 -18.55 -10.35 -4.54
N GLU A 650 -18.75 -11.20 -3.53
CA GLU A 650 -18.10 -11.06 -2.23
C GLU A 650 -16.58 -11.14 -2.30
N ILE A 651 -16.03 -12.02 -3.14
CA ILE A 651 -14.58 -12.16 -3.37
C ILE A 651 -14.00 -10.91 -4.06
N GLY A 652 -14.81 -10.20 -4.84
CA GLY A 652 -14.44 -8.94 -5.48
C GLY A 652 -13.93 -9.05 -6.92
N PHE A 653 -14.06 -10.22 -7.57
CA PHE A 653 -13.62 -10.43 -8.97
C PHE A 653 -14.13 -9.33 -9.92
N ASP A 654 -13.35 -9.02 -10.94
CA ASP A 654 -13.71 -8.02 -11.97
C ASP A 654 -14.58 -8.62 -13.08
N LEU A 655 -14.41 -9.91 -13.38
CA LEU A 655 -15.12 -10.63 -14.42
C LEU A 655 -15.37 -12.08 -14.02
N ILE A 656 -16.29 -12.74 -14.70
CA ILE A 656 -16.54 -14.18 -14.61
C ILE A 656 -16.53 -14.76 -16.03
N GLU A 657 -15.96 -15.94 -16.20
CA GLU A 657 -16.07 -16.72 -17.45
C GLU A 657 -16.86 -18.00 -17.20
N ILE A 658 -17.86 -18.28 -18.04
CA ILE A 658 -18.63 -19.53 -17.98
C ILE A 658 -17.92 -20.57 -18.86
N HIS A 659 -17.58 -21.73 -18.29
CA HIS A 659 -16.97 -22.82 -19.04
C HIS A 659 -18.03 -23.61 -19.83
N GLY A 660 -18.16 -23.32 -21.13
CA GLY A 660 -18.99 -24.07 -22.08
C GLY A 660 -18.21 -24.68 -23.24
N ALA A 661 -16.98 -25.13 -22.99
CA ALA A 661 -16.07 -25.73 -23.98
C ALA A 661 -15.60 -27.14 -23.59
N HIS A 662 -14.67 -27.67 -24.39
CA HIS A 662 -13.74 -28.77 -24.05
C HIS A 662 -14.38 -30.10 -23.62
N GLY A 663 -15.66 -30.32 -23.94
CA GLY A 663 -16.38 -31.54 -23.58
C GLY A 663 -16.76 -31.66 -22.11
N TYR A 664 -16.70 -30.56 -21.35
CA TYR A 664 -17.27 -30.47 -20.01
C TYR A 664 -18.78 -30.16 -20.07
N LEU A 665 -19.47 -30.08 -18.92
CA LEU A 665 -20.92 -30.26 -18.84
C LEU A 665 -21.73 -29.42 -19.84
N LEU A 666 -21.55 -28.10 -19.89
CA LEU A 666 -22.37 -27.28 -20.79
C LEU A 666 -22.10 -27.58 -22.27
N HIS A 667 -20.86 -27.91 -22.65
CA HIS A 667 -20.54 -28.32 -24.02
C HIS A 667 -21.10 -29.71 -24.37
N THR A 668 -21.26 -30.62 -23.39
CA THR A 668 -21.87 -31.93 -23.67
C THR A 668 -23.36 -31.83 -23.99
N PHE A 669 -24.08 -30.80 -23.55
CA PHE A 669 -25.46 -30.54 -24.02
C PHE A 669 -25.48 -30.07 -25.48
N LEU A 670 -24.50 -29.27 -25.90
CA LEU A 670 -24.47 -28.64 -27.23
C LEU A 670 -24.35 -29.66 -28.37
N SER A 671 -23.62 -30.77 -28.19
CA SER A 671 -23.31 -31.70 -29.29
C SER A 671 -24.18 -32.97 -29.29
N PRO A 672 -24.66 -33.45 -30.47
CA PRO A 672 -25.38 -34.71 -30.58
C PRO A 672 -24.51 -35.96 -30.29
N LEU A 673 -23.18 -35.81 -30.24
CA LEU A 673 -22.23 -36.89 -29.93
C LEU A 673 -22.15 -37.23 -28.42
N SER A 674 -22.82 -36.45 -27.58
CA SER A 674 -22.86 -36.62 -26.12
C SER A 674 -24.23 -36.45 -25.49
N ASN A 675 -25.20 -35.91 -26.24
CA ASN A 675 -26.55 -35.63 -25.79
C ASN A 675 -27.59 -36.34 -26.68
N VAL A 676 -28.00 -37.53 -26.24
CA VAL A 676 -29.02 -38.35 -26.90
C VAL A 676 -30.37 -38.32 -26.18
N ARG A 677 -30.61 -37.27 -25.38
CA ARG A 677 -31.90 -37.09 -24.67
C ARG A 677 -33.06 -36.96 -25.66
N ALA A 678 -34.21 -37.48 -25.25
CA ALA A 678 -35.48 -37.37 -25.98
C ALA A 678 -36.40 -36.25 -25.45
N ASP A 679 -35.91 -35.40 -24.53
CA ASP A 679 -36.65 -34.28 -23.95
C ASP A 679 -36.25 -32.92 -24.57
N GLU A 680 -36.77 -31.83 -24.01
CA GLU A 680 -36.51 -30.47 -24.51
C GLU A 680 -35.04 -30.01 -24.35
N TYR A 681 -34.17 -30.82 -23.73
CA TYR A 681 -32.76 -30.51 -23.48
C TYR A 681 -31.79 -31.27 -24.41
N GLY A 682 -32.28 -32.01 -25.42
CA GLY A 682 -31.41 -32.70 -26.37
C GLY A 682 -32.05 -33.12 -27.69
N GLY A 683 -31.44 -34.12 -28.32
CA GLY A 683 -31.82 -34.64 -29.63
C GLY A 683 -31.27 -33.80 -30.79
N GLN A 684 -31.84 -33.99 -31.98
CA GLN A 684 -31.42 -33.29 -33.19
C GLN A 684 -31.66 -31.76 -33.18
N PRO A 685 -32.80 -31.22 -32.70
CA PRO A 685 -33.04 -29.78 -32.66
C PRO A 685 -31.93 -29.01 -31.93
N LEU A 686 -31.44 -27.94 -32.54
CA LEU A 686 -30.35 -27.13 -32.00
C LEU A 686 -30.82 -26.32 -30.79
N GLU A 687 -32.06 -25.85 -30.84
CA GLU A 687 -32.76 -25.06 -29.83
C GLU A 687 -32.83 -25.82 -28.49
N ASN A 688 -33.05 -27.15 -28.55
CA ASN A 688 -33.06 -28.01 -27.37
C ASN A 688 -31.66 -28.20 -26.78
N ARG A 689 -30.66 -28.49 -27.63
CA ARG A 689 -29.26 -28.66 -27.20
C ARG A 689 -28.65 -27.38 -26.61
N MET A 690 -29.03 -26.21 -27.13
CA MET A 690 -28.63 -24.91 -26.59
C MET A 690 -29.41 -24.51 -25.32
N ARG A 691 -30.58 -25.10 -25.04
CA ARG A 691 -31.51 -24.67 -23.98
C ARG A 691 -30.83 -24.51 -22.62
N TYR A 692 -30.17 -25.56 -22.13
CA TYR A 692 -29.56 -25.55 -20.81
C TYR A 692 -28.33 -24.60 -20.71
N PRO A 693 -27.37 -24.60 -21.66
CA PRO A 693 -26.30 -23.59 -21.69
C PRO A 693 -26.81 -22.13 -21.75
N LEU A 694 -27.88 -21.84 -22.50
CA LEU A 694 -28.51 -20.51 -22.53
C LEU A 694 -29.25 -20.17 -21.23
N GLN A 695 -29.90 -21.15 -20.60
CA GLN A 695 -30.55 -21.02 -19.30
C GLN A 695 -29.54 -20.66 -18.20
N ILE A 696 -28.40 -21.37 -18.15
CA ILE A 696 -27.28 -21.04 -17.26
C ILE A 696 -26.72 -19.66 -17.58
N ALA A 697 -26.43 -19.33 -18.84
CA ALA A 697 -25.93 -18.01 -19.22
C ALA A 697 -26.87 -16.87 -18.79
N LYS A 698 -28.20 -17.07 -18.91
CA LYS A 698 -29.23 -16.12 -18.48
C LYS A 698 -29.31 -15.99 -16.96
N ALA A 699 -29.26 -17.09 -16.21
CA ALA A 699 -29.24 -17.07 -14.75
C ALA A 699 -27.98 -16.35 -14.23
N CYS A 700 -26.81 -16.70 -14.78
CA CYS A 700 -25.54 -16.06 -14.47
C CYS A 700 -25.55 -14.55 -14.79
N ARG A 701 -26.11 -14.15 -15.94
CA ARG A 701 -26.23 -12.75 -16.33
C ARG A 701 -27.19 -11.96 -15.44
N ALA A 702 -28.29 -12.56 -14.98
CA ALA A 702 -29.19 -11.93 -14.02
C ALA A 702 -28.52 -11.76 -12.64
N ALA A 703 -27.64 -12.67 -12.25
CA ALA A 703 -26.90 -12.63 -10.99
C ALA A 703 -25.66 -11.70 -11.02
N TRP A 704 -25.10 -11.38 -12.19
CA TRP A 704 -23.82 -10.66 -12.35
C TRP A 704 -23.93 -9.40 -13.22
N ASP A 705 -23.25 -8.31 -12.84
CA ASP A 705 -23.38 -6.97 -13.43
C ASP A 705 -22.12 -6.44 -14.16
N LYS A 706 -20.92 -6.90 -13.77
CA LYS A 706 -19.63 -6.64 -14.44
C LYS A 706 -19.46 -7.51 -15.72
N PRO A 707 -18.32 -7.50 -16.45
CA PRO A 707 -18.13 -8.39 -17.60
C PRO A 707 -18.37 -9.87 -17.31
N LEU A 708 -19.12 -10.53 -18.19
CA LEU A 708 -19.41 -11.95 -18.20
C LEU A 708 -18.94 -12.52 -19.54
N PHE A 709 -17.94 -13.39 -19.50
CA PHE A 709 -17.39 -14.08 -20.66
C PHE A 709 -18.02 -15.47 -20.78
N PHE A 710 -18.02 -16.04 -21.99
CA PHE A 710 -18.42 -17.43 -22.21
C PHE A 710 -17.39 -18.12 -23.09
N ARG A 711 -16.76 -19.20 -22.59
CA ARG A 711 -15.80 -19.98 -23.36
C ARG A 711 -16.51 -21.09 -24.11
N ILE A 712 -16.23 -21.22 -25.41
CA ILE A 712 -16.85 -22.25 -26.28
C ILE A 712 -15.80 -23.17 -26.92
N SER A 713 -16.23 -24.37 -27.32
CA SER A 713 -15.54 -25.15 -28.34
C SER A 713 -16.25 -24.94 -29.68
N ALA A 714 -15.61 -24.25 -30.63
CA ALA A 714 -16.19 -23.87 -31.92
C ALA A 714 -16.36 -25.04 -32.92
N SER A 715 -15.80 -26.21 -32.60
CA SER A 715 -16.00 -27.48 -33.31
C SER A 715 -15.56 -28.64 -32.40
N ASP A 716 -16.16 -29.82 -32.57
CA ASP A 716 -15.72 -31.06 -31.90
C ASP A 716 -14.51 -31.73 -32.59
N TRP A 717 -14.13 -31.29 -33.80
CA TRP A 717 -13.10 -31.92 -34.66
C TRP A 717 -13.36 -33.42 -34.95
N ALA A 718 -14.62 -33.83 -35.04
CA ALA A 718 -14.96 -35.15 -35.56
C ALA A 718 -14.71 -35.24 -37.07
N GLU A 719 -14.51 -36.46 -37.59
CA GLU A 719 -14.02 -36.70 -38.96
C GLU A 719 -15.07 -36.60 -40.08
N PHE A 720 -16.34 -36.56 -39.70
CA PHE A 720 -17.50 -36.40 -40.59
C PHE A 720 -17.99 -34.93 -40.59
N PRO A 721 -18.69 -34.45 -41.63
CA PRO A 721 -19.16 -33.06 -41.70
C PRO A 721 -20.10 -32.65 -40.56
N GLU A 722 -20.28 -31.35 -40.34
CA GLU A 722 -21.16 -30.79 -39.29
C GLU A 722 -22.63 -31.23 -39.47
N LYS A 723 -23.07 -31.35 -40.72
CA LYS A 723 -24.36 -31.93 -41.15
C LYS A 723 -24.14 -33.13 -42.07
N ASP A 724 -25.11 -34.04 -42.13
CA ASP A 724 -25.22 -35.00 -43.22
C ASP A 724 -26.03 -34.45 -44.42
N ASP A 725 -26.15 -35.26 -45.48
CA ASP A 725 -26.85 -34.91 -46.73
C ASP A 725 -28.36 -34.65 -46.54
N ASN A 726 -28.94 -35.08 -45.41
CA ASN A 726 -30.34 -34.81 -45.04
C ASN A 726 -30.47 -33.54 -44.19
N GLY A 727 -29.36 -32.82 -43.95
CA GLY A 727 -29.30 -31.62 -43.11
C GLY A 727 -29.30 -31.89 -41.60
N GLN A 728 -29.21 -33.15 -41.16
CA GLN A 728 -29.18 -33.48 -39.73
C GLN A 728 -27.80 -33.20 -39.13
N TRP A 729 -27.76 -32.69 -37.90
CA TRP A 729 -26.52 -32.35 -37.21
C TRP A 729 -25.78 -33.62 -36.75
N LYS A 730 -24.53 -33.79 -37.17
CA LYS A 730 -23.69 -34.95 -36.82
C LYS A 730 -22.66 -34.66 -35.73
N GLN A 731 -22.08 -33.45 -35.70
CA GLN A 731 -21.21 -32.97 -34.62
C GLN A 731 -21.53 -31.51 -34.27
N TRP A 732 -20.90 -30.96 -33.23
CA TRP A 732 -20.84 -29.51 -33.06
C TRP A 732 -19.79 -28.88 -33.97
N GLY A 733 -20.12 -27.72 -34.54
CA GLY A 733 -19.24 -27.00 -35.47
C GLY A 733 -19.52 -25.51 -35.53
N ILE A 734 -18.98 -24.87 -36.56
CA ILE A 734 -18.92 -23.41 -36.66
C ILE A 734 -20.27 -22.80 -37.08
N GLU A 735 -21.14 -23.54 -37.78
CA GLU A 735 -22.50 -23.06 -38.06
C GLU A 735 -23.31 -22.93 -36.76
N GLN A 736 -23.33 -23.99 -35.95
CA GLN A 736 -24.03 -24.00 -34.66
C GLN A 736 -23.40 -23.02 -33.66
N SER A 737 -22.07 -22.92 -33.64
CA SER A 737 -21.36 -21.95 -32.80
C SER A 737 -21.75 -20.50 -33.09
N LYS A 738 -21.93 -20.13 -34.36
CA LYS A 738 -22.44 -18.79 -34.72
C LYS A 738 -23.87 -18.59 -34.22
N ILE A 739 -24.77 -19.56 -34.38
CA ILE A 739 -26.15 -19.44 -33.88
C ILE A 739 -26.16 -19.25 -32.35
N PHE A 740 -25.42 -20.09 -31.63
CA PHE A 740 -25.30 -20.04 -30.18
C PHE A 740 -24.73 -18.71 -29.65
N VAL A 741 -23.66 -18.18 -30.26
CA VAL A 741 -23.13 -16.86 -29.91
C VAL A 741 -24.14 -15.74 -30.16
N GLY A 742 -24.96 -15.84 -31.22
CA GLY A 742 -26.04 -14.89 -31.47
C GLY A 742 -27.10 -14.85 -30.35
N GLU A 743 -27.42 -15.99 -29.74
CA GLU A 743 -28.31 -16.04 -28.56
C GLU A 743 -27.61 -15.57 -27.27
N LEU A 744 -26.33 -15.93 -27.06
CA LEU A 744 -25.53 -15.43 -25.94
C LEU A 744 -25.37 -13.90 -25.96
N GLN A 745 -25.25 -13.30 -27.15
CA GLN A 745 -25.22 -11.84 -27.31
C GLN A 745 -26.55 -11.20 -26.88
N LYS A 746 -27.71 -11.79 -27.20
CA LYS A 746 -29.03 -11.29 -26.76
C LYS A 746 -29.21 -11.38 -25.24
N ILE A 747 -28.59 -12.38 -24.60
CA ILE A 747 -28.55 -12.49 -23.13
C ILE A 747 -27.68 -11.37 -22.55
N GLY A 748 -26.62 -10.95 -23.24
CA GLY A 748 -25.66 -9.95 -22.76
C GLY A 748 -24.38 -10.57 -22.20
N ILE A 749 -23.90 -11.66 -22.81
CA ILE A 749 -22.48 -12.05 -22.69
C ILE A 749 -21.63 -10.98 -23.40
N ASP A 750 -20.54 -10.57 -22.75
CA ASP A 750 -19.76 -9.42 -23.20
C ASP A 750 -18.54 -9.83 -24.06
N LEU A 751 -18.03 -11.06 -23.90
CA LEU A 751 -16.93 -11.61 -24.70
C LEU A 751 -17.02 -13.14 -24.85
N ILE A 752 -16.67 -13.66 -26.03
CA ILE A 752 -16.57 -15.10 -26.33
C ILE A 752 -15.10 -15.52 -26.38
N ASP A 753 -14.66 -16.39 -25.46
CA ASP A 753 -13.35 -17.05 -25.59
C ASP A 753 -13.49 -18.25 -26.56
N THR A 754 -12.94 -18.09 -27.76
CA THR A 754 -13.13 -19.05 -28.84
C THR A 754 -12.05 -20.13 -28.80
N SER A 755 -12.41 -21.30 -28.27
CA SER A 755 -11.57 -22.50 -28.31
C SER A 755 -12.17 -23.58 -29.23
N SER A 756 -11.69 -24.82 -29.19
CA SER A 756 -12.24 -25.96 -29.95
C SER A 756 -11.82 -27.31 -29.37
N GLY A 757 -12.51 -28.38 -29.77
CA GLY A 757 -12.23 -29.76 -29.40
C GLY A 757 -12.64 -30.13 -27.98
N GLY A 758 -12.10 -31.24 -27.50
CA GLY A 758 -12.23 -31.77 -26.14
C GLY A 758 -13.44 -32.66 -25.88
N LEU A 759 -14.44 -32.69 -26.77
CA LEU A 759 -15.63 -33.54 -26.62
C LEU A 759 -15.45 -34.98 -27.09
N TRP A 760 -14.90 -35.16 -28.29
CA TRP A 760 -14.85 -36.44 -28.99
C TRP A 760 -13.47 -37.08 -28.80
N ALA A 761 -13.41 -38.34 -28.39
CA ALA A 761 -12.14 -38.99 -28.08
C ALA A 761 -11.24 -39.16 -29.32
N GLN A 762 -11.84 -39.47 -30.47
CA GLN A 762 -11.17 -39.69 -31.76
C GLN A 762 -11.03 -38.40 -32.61
N GLN A 763 -11.06 -37.22 -31.96
CA GLN A 763 -10.95 -35.92 -32.62
C GLN A 763 -9.62 -35.72 -33.37
N LYS A 764 -9.68 -35.09 -34.55
CA LYS A 764 -8.52 -34.89 -35.44
C LYS A 764 -8.14 -33.42 -35.53
N ILE A 765 -7.44 -32.92 -34.50
CA ILE A 765 -7.03 -31.52 -34.39
C ILE A 765 -5.76 -31.23 -35.22
N PRO A 766 -5.77 -30.27 -36.16
CA PRO A 766 -4.56 -29.80 -36.84
C PRO A 766 -3.74 -28.87 -35.91
N LEU A 767 -2.78 -29.44 -35.18
CA LEU A 767 -1.96 -28.73 -34.19
C LEU A 767 -0.89 -27.82 -34.84
N VAL A 768 -1.32 -26.69 -35.40
CA VAL A 768 -0.46 -25.63 -35.95
C VAL A 768 -0.60 -24.31 -35.16
N PRO A 769 0.37 -23.37 -35.23
CA PRO A 769 0.24 -22.08 -34.56
C PRO A 769 -1.00 -21.31 -35.02
N GLY A 770 -1.83 -20.86 -34.07
CA GLY A 770 -3.05 -20.10 -34.34
C GLY A 770 -4.25 -20.91 -34.85
N TYR A 771 -4.25 -22.24 -34.76
CA TYR A 771 -5.28 -23.09 -35.39
C TYR A 771 -6.74 -22.85 -34.97
N GLN A 772 -7.00 -22.12 -33.87
CA GLN A 772 -8.36 -21.77 -33.43
C GLN A 772 -8.75 -20.33 -33.81
N VAL A 773 -7.80 -19.50 -34.27
CA VAL A 773 -8.05 -18.11 -34.73
C VAL A 773 -9.06 -18.02 -35.88
N PRO A 774 -9.07 -18.92 -36.90
CA PRO A 774 -10.06 -18.86 -37.97
C PRO A 774 -11.52 -19.07 -37.51
N PHE A 775 -11.75 -19.64 -36.33
CA PHE A 775 -13.09 -19.69 -35.73
C PHE A 775 -13.46 -18.36 -35.05
N ALA A 776 -12.52 -17.76 -34.32
CA ALA A 776 -12.70 -16.45 -33.71
C ALA A 776 -13.03 -15.38 -34.77
N GLU A 777 -12.28 -15.39 -35.88
CA GLU A 777 -12.51 -14.51 -37.02
C GLU A 777 -13.91 -14.71 -37.65
N GLN A 778 -14.37 -15.96 -37.79
CA GLN A 778 -15.71 -16.24 -38.32
C GLN A 778 -16.84 -15.80 -37.39
N ILE A 779 -16.67 -15.95 -36.08
CA ILE A 779 -17.63 -15.49 -35.07
C ILE A 779 -17.67 -13.95 -35.07
N LYS A 780 -16.51 -13.30 -35.07
CA LYS A 780 -16.39 -11.84 -35.09
C LYS A 780 -16.94 -11.21 -36.37
N LYS A 781 -16.79 -11.87 -37.52
CA LYS A 781 -17.42 -11.45 -38.80
C LYS A 781 -18.94 -11.63 -38.80
N ALA A 782 -19.48 -12.60 -38.06
CA ALA A 782 -20.92 -12.78 -37.91
C ALA A 782 -21.53 -11.81 -36.88
N TYR A 783 -20.80 -11.49 -35.81
CA TYR A 783 -21.27 -10.69 -34.67
C TYR A 783 -20.24 -9.66 -34.23
N GLY A 784 -19.98 -8.66 -35.07
CA GLY A 784 -18.96 -7.61 -34.82
C GLY A 784 -19.25 -6.65 -33.65
N SER A 785 -20.18 -6.98 -32.75
CA SER A 785 -20.59 -6.17 -31.59
C SER A 785 -20.44 -6.88 -30.23
N ILE A 786 -20.12 -8.19 -30.22
CA ILE A 786 -19.65 -8.90 -29.02
C ILE A 786 -18.11 -9.00 -29.09
N GLY A 787 -17.42 -8.90 -27.95
CA GLY A 787 -15.98 -9.11 -27.93
C GLY A 787 -15.62 -10.55 -28.28
N VAL A 788 -14.50 -10.77 -28.98
CA VAL A 788 -14.03 -12.14 -29.28
C VAL A 788 -12.59 -12.32 -28.85
N GLY A 789 -12.32 -13.35 -28.04
CA GLY A 789 -10.99 -13.83 -27.71
C GLY A 789 -10.57 -15.01 -28.57
N ALA A 790 -9.28 -15.10 -28.88
CA ALA A 790 -8.69 -16.20 -29.61
C ALA A 790 -7.56 -16.90 -28.83
N VAL A 791 -7.45 -18.22 -29.02
CA VAL A 791 -6.40 -19.07 -28.44
C VAL A 791 -5.84 -20.06 -29.49
N GLY A 792 -5.18 -21.12 -29.04
CA GLY A 792 -4.74 -22.23 -29.91
C GLY A 792 -3.34 -22.04 -30.48
N LEU A 793 -2.32 -22.29 -29.65
CA LEU A 793 -0.90 -22.17 -30.03
C LEU A 793 -0.53 -20.77 -30.54
N ILE A 794 -0.93 -19.74 -29.77
CA ILE A 794 -0.37 -18.40 -29.84
C ILE A 794 0.83 -18.38 -28.87
N ASP A 795 2.04 -18.15 -29.39
CA ASP A 795 3.29 -18.23 -28.60
C ASP A 795 4.24 -17.05 -28.91
N SER A 796 4.21 -16.46 -30.11
CA SER A 796 5.06 -15.31 -30.46
C SER A 796 4.34 -13.95 -30.34
N PRO A 797 5.01 -12.90 -29.84
CA PRO A 797 4.47 -11.53 -29.79
C PRO A 797 3.98 -11.00 -31.13
N LYS A 798 4.70 -11.29 -32.23
CA LYS A 798 4.30 -10.87 -33.59
C LYS A 798 3.00 -11.52 -34.04
N GLN A 799 2.84 -12.83 -33.80
CA GLN A 799 1.59 -13.55 -34.09
C GLN A 799 0.42 -12.96 -33.26
N ALA A 800 0.61 -12.79 -31.96
CA ALA A 800 -0.38 -12.20 -31.06
C ALA A 800 -0.82 -10.80 -31.51
N ASN A 801 0.12 -9.94 -31.89
CA ASN A 801 -0.20 -8.59 -32.35
C ASN A 801 -0.89 -8.56 -33.72
N GLU A 802 -0.51 -9.44 -34.67
CA GLU A 802 -1.15 -9.46 -35.97
C GLU A 802 -2.60 -9.97 -35.90
N ILE A 803 -2.94 -10.91 -35.00
CA ILE A 803 -4.32 -11.37 -34.74
C ILE A 803 -5.22 -10.20 -34.31
N ILE A 804 -4.71 -9.29 -33.46
CA ILE A 804 -5.43 -8.09 -33.04
C ILE A 804 -5.47 -7.04 -34.17
N LYS A 805 -4.34 -6.81 -34.84
CA LYS A 805 -4.19 -5.78 -35.89
C LYS A 805 -5.04 -6.06 -37.14
N SER A 806 -5.16 -7.33 -37.53
CA SER A 806 -6.03 -7.79 -38.63
C SER A 806 -7.50 -7.86 -38.25
N GLY A 807 -7.84 -7.66 -36.96
CA GLY A 807 -9.21 -7.69 -36.46
C GLY A 807 -9.80 -9.08 -36.25
N GLN A 808 -9.00 -10.15 -36.33
CA GLN A 808 -9.45 -11.54 -36.12
C GLN A 808 -9.96 -11.79 -34.69
N ALA A 809 -9.44 -11.07 -33.70
CA ALA A 809 -9.89 -11.08 -32.31
C ALA A 809 -9.80 -9.67 -31.68
N ASP A 810 -10.28 -9.53 -30.45
CA ASP A 810 -10.12 -8.36 -29.58
C ASP A 810 -9.10 -8.58 -28.46
N VAL A 811 -8.98 -9.82 -28.00
CA VAL A 811 -7.97 -10.27 -27.04
C VAL A 811 -7.36 -11.60 -27.47
N VAL A 812 -6.17 -11.89 -26.97
CA VAL A 812 -5.58 -13.23 -27.04
C VAL A 812 -5.46 -13.78 -25.63
N PHE A 813 -5.95 -15.00 -25.37
CA PHE A 813 -5.67 -15.68 -24.10
C PHE A 813 -4.45 -16.59 -24.27
N LEU A 814 -3.45 -16.38 -23.41
CA LEU A 814 -2.21 -17.14 -23.40
C LEU A 814 -2.19 -18.13 -22.25
N ALA A 815 -1.64 -19.31 -22.50
CA ALA A 815 -1.58 -20.43 -21.55
C ALA A 815 -0.12 -20.84 -21.30
N ARG A 816 0.35 -21.88 -22.01
CA ARG A 816 1.71 -22.43 -21.92
C ARG A 816 2.83 -21.40 -22.16
N ALA A 817 2.58 -20.35 -22.95
CA ALA A 817 3.52 -19.24 -23.14
C ALA A 817 3.85 -18.53 -21.80
N LEU A 818 2.83 -18.23 -21.00
CA LEU A 818 2.96 -17.58 -19.70
C LEU A 818 3.48 -18.52 -18.60
N ILE A 819 3.17 -19.83 -18.65
CA ILE A 819 3.78 -20.83 -17.74
C ILE A 819 5.29 -20.92 -17.98
N ARG A 820 5.74 -20.99 -19.24
CA ARG A 820 7.17 -21.05 -19.59
C ARG A 820 7.91 -19.74 -19.33
N ASN A 821 7.26 -18.62 -19.59
CA ASN A 821 7.80 -17.29 -19.38
C ASN A 821 6.72 -16.35 -18.80
N PRO A 822 6.65 -16.23 -17.47
CA PRO A 822 5.72 -15.28 -16.84
C PRO A 822 5.96 -13.82 -17.26
N HIS A 823 7.16 -13.45 -17.70
CA HIS A 823 7.50 -12.11 -18.22
C HIS A 823 7.17 -11.93 -19.72
N TRP A 824 6.45 -12.85 -20.36
CA TRP A 824 6.07 -12.78 -21.78
C TRP A 824 5.47 -11.41 -22.18
N PRO A 825 4.58 -10.75 -21.42
CA PRO A 825 4.04 -9.44 -21.80
C PRO A 825 5.10 -8.33 -21.88
N ILE A 826 6.16 -8.42 -21.08
CA ILE A 826 7.27 -7.46 -21.05
C ILE A 826 8.22 -7.74 -22.23
N HIS A 827 8.53 -9.02 -22.50
CA HIS A 827 9.33 -9.42 -23.66
C HIS A 827 8.60 -9.13 -24.99
N ALA A 828 7.27 -9.20 -25.00
CA ALA A 828 6.45 -8.82 -26.14
C ALA A 828 6.56 -7.33 -26.47
N GLY A 829 6.78 -6.46 -25.47
CA GLY A 829 7.12 -5.06 -25.69
C GLY A 829 8.46 -4.91 -26.43
N GLN A 830 9.50 -5.58 -25.94
CA GLN A 830 10.83 -5.57 -26.57
C GLN A 830 10.80 -6.07 -28.03
N GLU A 831 10.11 -7.18 -28.32
CA GLU A 831 10.05 -7.72 -29.69
C GLU A 831 9.21 -6.86 -30.65
N LEU A 832 8.19 -6.16 -30.13
CA LEU A 832 7.34 -5.25 -30.90
C LEU A 832 7.84 -3.79 -30.91
N ASN A 833 9.04 -3.53 -30.38
CA ASN A 833 9.66 -2.20 -30.30
C ASN A 833 8.76 -1.15 -29.62
N VAL A 834 8.27 -1.48 -28.42
CA VAL A 834 7.54 -0.57 -27.53
C VAL A 834 7.97 -0.80 -26.08
N ALA A 835 8.24 0.27 -25.34
CA ALA A 835 8.47 0.15 -23.90
C ALA A 835 7.18 -0.22 -23.17
N VAL A 836 7.27 -1.10 -22.18
CA VAL A 836 6.16 -1.62 -21.37
C VAL A 836 6.60 -1.59 -19.92
N LYS A 837 5.80 -0.96 -19.05
CA LYS A 837 6.09 -0.83 -17.61
C LYS A 837 6.19 -2.21 -16.96
N PRO A 838 7.37 -2.66 -16.46
CA PRO A 838 7.46 -3.82 -15.58
C PRO A 838 6.97 -3.42 -14.17
N ALA A 839 7.01 -4.35 -13.22
CA ALA A 839 6.91 -3.97 -11.82
C ALA A 839 8.09 -3.04 -11.43
N ASP A 840 7.87 -2.04 -10.58
CA ASP A 840 8.93 -1.16 -10.06
C ASP A 840 10.14 -1.97 -9.55
N GLN A 841 9.86 -3.03 -8.78
CA GLN A 841 10.85 -3.95 -8.23
C GLN A 841 11.63 -4.74 -9.30
N TYR A 842 11.16 -4.75 -10.54
CA TYR A 842 11.75 -5.45 -11.68
C TYR A 842 12.35 -4.49 -12.73
N GLU A 843 12.20 -3.17 -12.62
CA GLU A 843 12.71 -2.20 -13.61
C GLU A 843 14.20 -2.36 -13.90
N ARG A 844 15.01 -2.61 -12.86
CA ARG A 844 16.46 -2.83 -12.99
C ARG A 844 16.81 -4.05 -13.87
N GLY A 845 15.90 -5.02 -14.02
CA GLY A 845 16.06 -6.17 -14.92
C GLY A 845 15.70 -5.89 -16.39
N PHE A 846 15.03 -4.77 -16.68
CA PHE A 846 14.55 -4.41 -18.02
C PHE A 846 15.10 -3.07 -18.54
N THR A 847 16.17 -2.54 -17.94
CA THR A 847 16.82 -1.27 -18.32
C THR A 847 17.19 -1.15 -19.79
N SER A 848 17.49 -2.26 -20.47
CA SER A 848 17.78 -2.29 -21.91
C SER A 848 16.59 -1.91 -22.79
N MET A 849 15.36 -2.16 -22.33
CA MET A 849 14.13 -1.68 -22.98
C MET A 849 14.06 -0.15 -22.96
N PHE A 850 14.47 0.48 -21.84
CA PHE A 850 14.36 1.92 -21.60
C PHE A 850 15.55 2.75 -22.09
N THR A 851 16.73 2.13 -22.22
CA THR A 851 17.99 2.84 -22.55
C THR A 851 18.61 2.44 -23.88
N GLY A 852 18.18 1.33 -24.47
CA GLY A 852 18.72 0.80 -25.73
C GLY A 852 20.13 0.24 -25.68
N LYS A 853 20.77 0.27 -24.51
CA LYS A 853 22.06 -0.36 -24.27
C LYS A 853 21.80 -1.78 -23.75
N LYS A 854 22.56 -2.74 -24.30
CA LYS A 854 22.60 -4.12 -23.80
C LYS A 854 23.54 -4.24 -22.61
#